data_AF-A0A507FIF5-F1
#
_entry.id   AF-A0A507FIF5-F1
#
_cell.length_a   1.000
_cell.length_b   1.000
_cell.length_c   1.000
_cell.angle_alpha   90.00
_cell.angle_beta   90.00
_cell.angle_gamma   90.00
#
_symmetry.space_group_name_H-M   'P 1'
#
loop_
_entity.id
_entity.type
_entity.pdbx_description
1 polymer ?
#
loop_
_entity_poly.entity_id
_entity_poly.type
_entity_poly.pdbx_seq_one_letter_code
_entity_poly.pdbx_strand_id
1 'polypeptide(L)'
;MNLNRAVRDASFAMPRMPGSGVPGAPGLPGATTEQVGTPAAEVIVPLEVVPQNHVFVAPQKRIANDEGMRMWLKSTALARFVTFIKTINTIYTDKPLSTNCTVSHSVQALLQCLETMNSWVDLFPPMVDPQRFGNRAFKSWVDKLEECADDMLTLLLPTHFQGPDGALLELNPYLVSSFGHKTRLDYGSGHELSFIAFLCCLQLVGAITPDDHPALAFKVIPAYFELVRRLQRVYTLEPAGSHGVWGLDDHQFLCYYWGAAQLVGHKRIKPKSVLQREVVDFFAAEFMYLRAIQFIYETKSGPFHEHSPLLYDISGVPNWAKVNAGMFKMYMAEVVKKLPVVQHIPFGTLLPFEEIAAYQWEIPGTWLNLLVLCLFIPAYVVGSMLSASIAYSMVVERVLGSRLERIVLGMLWIYAYWGVSELAIFALDLSAPSNVLRSLHAANIQVCMGLTGLFNLFLAMERFFLIRRIADRVSTKYYVLFLAIFFIAIVPSVWAVFTSPLHLNIIATGAVQARVQSLSVLLLVVDIIGVIVFYTSTYILSLKLIREITSNISPEKERARIMAERRVLFSCIVMSGSFIAFSIPVVINVAFPSDAAWAISGTIVLDNVIAPALILYFMPMIREAWMNRVVRALVMGACWWGRRKQQADEDKDDEYEGRYTAGSEDSTSVELVAPQVPFTVIRVTQGG
;
A
#
# COMPACT_ATOMS: atom_id res chain seq x y z
N MET A 1 57.34 -25.31 34.33
CA MET A 1 56.47 -25.93 35.35
C MET A 1 57.03 -25.49 36.70
N ASN A 2 56.44 -24.63 37.54
CA ASN A 2 55.06 -24.27 37.80
C ASN A 2 55.01 -22.79 38.21
N LEU A 3 54.47 -21.92 37.36
CA LEU A 3 54.15 -20.52 37.70
C LEU A 3 52.62 -20.35 37.94
N ASN A 4 51.96 -21.42 38.43
CA ASN A 4 50.50 -21.56 38.46
C ASN A 4 49.91 -21.55 39.89
N ARG A 5 50.55 -20.90 40.88
CA ARG A 5 50.02 -20.89 42.26
C ARG A 5 49.95 -19.52 42.96
N ALA A 6 50.39 -18.44 42.33
CA ALA A 6 50.41 -17.11 42.96
C ALA A 6 49.26 -16.16 42.53
N VAL A 7 48.29 -16.64 41.74
CA VAL A 7 47.18 -15.79 41.19
C VAL A 7 45.83 -16.07 41.86
N ARG A 8 45.76 -16.84 42.96
CA ARG A 8 44.45 -17.25 43.51
C ARG A 8 43.95 -16.52 44.76
N ASP A 9 44.76 -15.79 45.53
CA ASP A 9 44.29 -15.25 46.82
C ASP A 9 44.73 -13.80 47.10
N ALA A 10 44.28 -12.85 46.27
CA ALA A 10 44.33 -11.43 46.60
C ALA A 10 43.02 -10.73 46.19
N SER A 11 41.99 -10.98 46.98
CA SER A 11 40.75 -10.22 46.99
C SER A 11 40.95 -8.87 47.66
N PHE A 12 41.06 -7.80 46.87
CA PHE A 12 40.72 -6.44 47.28
C PHE A 12 39.47 -6.01 46.51
N ALA A 13 38.45 -5.61 47.27
CA ALA A 13 37.09 -5.38 46.83
C ALA A 13 36.99 -4.22 45.83
N MET A 14 36.52 -4.52 44.60
CA MET A 14 35.88 -3.53 43.75
C MET A 14 34.37 -3.43 44.10
N PRO A 15 33.76 -2.24 44.10
CA PRO A 15 32.36 -2.07 44.42
C PRO A 15 31.48 -2.88 43.47
N ARG A 16 30.46 -3.56 44.02
CA ARG A 16 29.40 -4.20 43.23
C ARG A 16 28.72 -3.15 42.35
N MET A 17 28.83 -3.31 41.04
CA MET A 17 27.97 -2.62 40.06
C MET A 17 26.51 -2.94 40.39
N PRO A 18 25.60 -1.94 40.46
CA PRO A 18 24.17 -2.19 40.59
C PRO A 18 23.69 -2.97 39.36
N GLY A 19 22.78 -3.91 39.59
CA GLY A 19 22.14 -4.67 38.52
C GLY A 19 21.56 -3.75 37.44
N SER A 20 21.60 -4.21 36.20
CA SER A 20 21.04 -3.56 35.03
C SER A 20 19.51 -3.45 35.13
N GLY A 21 19.06 -2.54 35.99
CA GLY A 21 17.73 -1.94 35.94
C GLY A 21 17.81 -0.75 35.00
N VAL A 22 17.07 -0.84 33.90
CA VAL A 22 16.81 0.29 33.00
C VAL A 22 16.25 1.45 33.84
N PRO A 23 16.85 2.65 33.86
CA PRO A 23 16.23 3.80 34.48
C PRO A 23 15.01 4.19 33.63
N GLY A 24 13.83 4.19 34.26
CA GLY A 24 12.58 4.64 33.64
C GLY A 24 12.71 6.08 33.16
N ALA A 25 12.22 6.32 31.95
CA ALA A 25 12.09 7.65 31.37
C ALA A 25 11.20 8.55 32.26
N PRO A 26 11.50 9.85 32.40
CA PRO A 26 10.60 10.79 33.07
C PRO A 26 9.31 10.92 32.26
N GLY A 27 8.17 10.79 32.94
CA GLY A 27 6.84 10.95 32.34
C GLY A 27 6.62 12.36 31.80
N LEU A 28 6.23 12.44 30.53
CA LEU A 28 5.62 13.63 29.93
C LEU A 28 4.12 13.66 30.30
N PRO A 29 3.57 14.81 30.73
CA PRO A 29 2.14 14.95 30.97
C PRO A 29 1.36 14.96 29.64
N GLY A 30 0.12 14.47 29.71
CA GLY A 30 -0.75 14.07 28.59
C GLY A 30 -0.72 14.99 27.37
N ALA A 31 -0.24 14.44 26.26
CA ALA A 31 -0.51 14.97 24.93
C ALA A 31 -1.87 14.44 24.45
N THR A 32 -2.79 15.37 24.25
CA THR A 32 -4.00 15.18 23.45
C THR A 32 -3.67 14.49 22.13
N THR A 33 -4.49 13.51 21.76
CA THR A 33 -4.42 12.70 20.54
C THR A 33 -4.56 13.58 19.30
N GLU A 34 -3.48 14.20 18.85
CA GLU A 34 -3.38 14.74 17.50
C GLU A 34 -3.24 13.57 16.51
N GLN A 35 -4.05 13.61 15.46
CA GLN A 35 -4.02 12.64 14.37
C GLN A 35 -2.66 12.69 13.66
N VAL A 36 -1.79 11.73 13.95
CA VAL A 36 -0.48 11.61 13.30
C VAL A 36 -0.67 10.95 11.92
N GLY A 37 -0.53 11.74 10.86
CA GLY A 37 -0.41 11.23 9.49
C GLY A 37 0.79 10.27 9.34
N THR A 38 0.74 9.37 8.36
CA THR A 38 1.82 8.41 8.09
C THR A 38 3.14 9.14 7.82
N PRO A 39 4.26 8.76 8.46
CA PRO A 39 5.56 9.40 8.20
C PRO A 39 5.96 9.29 6.73
N ALA A 40 6.51 10.35 6.12
CA ALA A 40 6.93 10.36 4.70
C ALA A 40 7.90 9.21 4.35
N ALA A 41 8.71 8.76 5.31
CA ALA A 41 9.66 7.66 5.13
C ALA A 41 9.02 6.28 4.88
N GLU A 42 7.74 6.14 5.20
CA GLU A 42 6.96 4.91 4.94
C GLU A 42 6.25 4.94 3.59
N VAL A 43 6.11 6.13 2.98
CA VAL A 43 5.47 6.33 1.68
C VAL A 43 6.51 6.12 0.57
N ILE A 44 6.25 5.17 -0.34
CA ILE A 44 7.01 5.02 -1.58
C ILE A 44 6.33 5.89 -2.64
N VAL A 45 7.06 6.85 -3.21
CA VAL A 45 6.53 7.75 -4.25
C VAL A 45 7.19 7.46 -5.59
N PRO A 46 6.44 7.42 -6.71
CA PRO A 46 7.03 7.35 -8.03
C PRO A 46 8.00 8.53 -8.25
N LEU A 47 9.22 8.22 -8.71
CA LEU A 47 10.22 9.22 -9.09
C LEU A 47 10.02 9.58 -10.57
N GLU A 48 8.91 10.26 -10.84
CA GLU A 48 8.55 10.71 -12.20
C GLU A 48 9.44 11.86 -12.66
N VAL A 49 9.74 11.84 -13.96
CA VAL A 49 10.50 12.91 -14.61
C VAL A 49 9.63 14.16 -14.69
N VAL A 50 10.18 15.31 -14.27
CA VAL A 50 9.49 16.60 -14.34
C VAL A 50 9.22 17.00 -15.80
N PRO A 51 8.13 17.72 -16.08
CA PRO A 51 7.81 18.11 -17.45
C PRO A 51 8.83 19.10 -18.03
N GLN A 52 8.94 19.19 -19.35
CA GLN A 52 9.94 20.05 -20.00
C GLN A 52 9.77 21.54 -19.69
N ASN A 53 8.57 21.99 -19.32
CA ASN A 53 8.26 23.36 -18.91
C ASN A 53 8.32 23.57 -17.39
N HIS A 54 8.95 22.64 -16.66
CA HIS A 54 9.14 22.74 -15.21
C HIS A 54 9.93 24.00 -14.85
N VAL A 55 9.45 24.72 -13.84
CA VAL A 55 10.08 25.97 -13.38
C VAL A 55 10.92 25.66 -12.14
N PHE A 56 12.24 25.86 -12.25
CA PHE A 56 13.19 25.64 -11.17
C PHE A 56 13.31 26.89 -10.29
N VAL A 57 13.64 26.68 -9.01
CA VAL A 57 13.84 27.77 -8.05
C VAL A 57 15.11 27.56 -7.25
N ALA A 58 15.77 28.65 -6.84
CA ALA A 58 16.95 28.56 -5.98
C ALA A 58 16.58 27.83 -4.67
N PRO A 59 17.24 26.71 -4.34
CA PRO A 59 16.82 25.88 -3.21
C PRO A 59 17.22 26.54 -1.88
N GLN A 60 16.32 26.46 -0.88
CA GLN A 60 16.43 27.19 0.38
C GLN A 60 16.59 26.26 1.58
N LYS A 61 17.33 26.69 2.60
CA LYS A 61 17.40 25.96 3.88
C LYS A 61 16.09 26.15 4.66
N ARG A 62 15.43 25.05 5.02
CA ARG A 62 14.12 25.07 5.70
C ARG A 62 14.11 24.36 7.07
N ILE A 63 15.15 23.58 7.38
CA ILE A 63 15.27 22.86 8.65
C ILE A 63 16.20 23.65 9.59
N ALA A 64 15.62 24.48 10.45
CA ALA A 64 16.38 25.28 11.43
C ALA A 64 16.06 24.92 12.90
N ASN A 65 14.93 24.26 13.15
CA ASN A 65 14.41 23.96 14.48
C ASN A 65 13.54 22.68 14.43
N ASP A 66 12.98 22.29 15.57
CA ASP A 66 12.13 21.10 15.67
C ASP A 66 10.89 21.16 14.77
N GLU A 67 10.35 22.36 14.51
CA GLU A 67 9.24 22.52 13.56
C GLU A 67 9.66 22.21 12.12
N GLY A 68 10.82 22.72 11.71
CA GLY A 68 11.46 22.35 10.44
C GLY A 68 11.68 20.84 10.35
N MET A 69 12.09 20.19 11.44
CA MET A 69 12.21 18.73 11.47
C MET A 69 10.86 18.03 11.33
N ARG A 70 9.79 18.51 11.97
CA ARG A 70 8.45 17.93 11.82
C ARG A 70 7.96 18.01 10.37
N MET A 71 8.17 19.13 9.70
CA MET A 71 7.82 19.30 8.29
C MET A 71 8.69 18.42 7.37
N TRP A 72 10.01 18.38 7.60
CA TRP A 72 10.93 17.50 6.86
C TRP A 72 10.46 16.04 6.85
N LEU A 73 10.06 15.54 8.02
CA LEU A 73 9.60 14.16 8.20
C LEU A 73 8.28 13.82 7.49
N LYS A 74 7.58 14.83 6.97
CA LYS A 74 6.35 14.73 6.19
C LYS A 74 6.52 15.19 4.74
N SER A 75 7.69 15.70 4.38
CA SER A 75 7.93 16.37 3.10
C SER A 75 8.00 15.43 1.91
N THR A 76 7.64 15.95 0.74
CA THR A 76 7.79 15.25 -0.55
C THR A 76 9.25 14.94 -0.84
N ALA A 77 10.16 15.87 -0.51
CA ALA A 77 11.60 15.66 -0.59
C ALA A 77 12.03 14.38 0.13
N LEU A 78 11.60 14.17 1.38
CA LEU A 78 12.00 12.99 2.14
C LEU A 78 11.46 11.69 1.51
N ALA A 79 10.21 11.66 1.06
CA ALA A 79 9.68 10.45 0.42
C ALA A 79 10.40 10.12 -0.89
N ARG A 80 10.69 11.11 -1.74
CA ARG A 80 11.48 10.91 -2.96
C ARG A 80 12.85 10.34 -2.62
N PHE A 81 13.50 10.94 -1.62
CA PHE A 81 14.81 10.56 -1.16
C PHE A 81 14.89 9.13 -0.61
N VAL A 82 13.97 8.78 0.30
CA VAL A 82 13.87 7.42 0.86
C VAL A 82 13.50 6.39 -0.20
N THR A 83 12.64 6.75 -1.15
CA THR A 83 12.29 5.88 -2.28
C THR A 83 13.52 5.58 -3.10
N PHE A 84 14.29 6.60 -3.49
CA PHE A 84 15.54 6.41 -4.25
C PHE A 84 16.53 5.50 -3.50
N ILE A 85 16.78 5.76 -2.21
CA ILE A 85 17.69 4.94 -1.39
C ILE A 85 17.26 3.48 -1.31
N LYS A 86 15.96 3.23 -1.12
CA LYS A 86 15.40 1.87 -1.05
C LYS A 86 15.48 1.18 -2.41
N THR A 87 15.20 1.89 -3.51
CA THR A 87 15.35 1.35 -4.87
C THR A 87 16.78 0.93 -5.14
N ILE A 88 17.77 1.76 -4.83
CA ILE A 88 19.18 1.39 -4.99
C ILE A 88 19.54 0.18 -4.08
N ASN A 89 18.98 0.08 -2.88
CA ASN A 89 19.21 -1.07 -2.00
C ASN A 89 18.71 -2.40 -2.60
N THR A 90 17.58 -2.41 -3.30
CA THR A 90 17.08 -3.64 -3.96
C THR A 90 18.00 -4.06 -5.10
N ILE A 91 18.59 -3.10 -5.83
CA ILE A 91 19.56 -3.40 -6.89
C ILE A 91 20.77 -4.18 -6.37
N TYR A 92 21.33 -3.77 -5.22
CA TYR A 92 22.47 -4.43 -4.59
C TYR A 92 22.19 -5.82 -4.02
N THR A 93 20.92 -6.19 -3.80
CA THR A 93 20.58 -7.41 -3.05
C THR A 93 21.18 -8.66 -3.70
N ASP A 94 22.01 -9.38 -2.94
CA ASP A 94 22.72 -10.61 -3.37
C ASP A 94 23.61 -10.43 -4.61
N LYS A 95 24.20 -9.23 -4.80
CA LYS A 95 25.05 -8.91 -5.95
C LYS A 95 26.37 -8.22 -5.55
N PRO A 96 27.54 -8.75 -5.96
CA PRO A 96 28.82 -8.09 -5.76
C PRO A 96 29.03 -6.91 -6.73
N LEU A 97 30.03 -6.07 -6.49
CA LEU A 97 30.34 -4.92 -7.35
C LEU A 97 30.83 -5.32 -8.76
N SER A 98 31.39 -6.52 -8.91
CA SER A 98 31.77 -7.06 -10.23
C SER A 98 30.57 -7.44 -11.12
N THR A 99 29.34 -7.28 -10.66
CA THR A 99 28.15 -7.60 -11.44
C THR A 99 28.13 -6.78 -12.73
N ASN A 100 27.92 -7.44 -13.87
CA ASN A 100 27.84 -6.78 -15.16
C ASN A 100 26.58 -5.89 -15.23
N CYS A 101 26.75 -4.68 -15.73
CA CYS A 101 25.67 -3.73 -15.97
C CYS A 101 25.94 -2.94 -17.26
N THR A 102 24.88 -2.48 -17.90
CA THR A 102 24.97 -1.54 -19.02
C THR A 102 25.29 -0.15 -18.50
N VAL A 103 26.26 0.52 -19.13
CA VAL A 103 26.63 1.90 -18.78
C VAL A 103 26.16 2.80 -19.91
N SER A 104 25.18 3.66 -19.64
CA SER A 104 24.71 4.66 -20.60
C SER A 104 25.71 5.81 -20.76
N HIS A 105 25.48 6.65 -21.77
CA HIS A 105 26.29 7.85 -21.99
C HIS A 105 26.23 8.80 -20.79
N SER A 106 25.04 9.02 -20.21
CA SER A 106 24.87 9.88 -19.03
C SER A 106 25.62 9.36 -17.82
N VAL A 107 25.56 8.05 -17.55
CA VAL A 107 26.31 7.45 -16.44
C VAL A 107 27.82 7.50 -16.70
N GLN A 108 28.26 7.29 -17.94
CA GLN A 108 29.66 7.41 -18.31
C GLN A 108 30.18 8.85 -18.12
N ALA A 109 29.40 9.87 -18.47
CA ALA A 109 29.73 11.27 -18.23
C ALA A 109 29.85 11.55 -16.72
N LEU A 110 28.92 11.03 -15.90
CA LEU A 110 28.98 11.17 -14.44
C LEU A 110 30.22 10.52 -13.83
N LEU A 111 30.62 9.34 -14.32
CA LEU A 111 31.88 8.70 -13.93
C LEU A 111 33.10 9.55 -14.31
N GLN A 112 33.09 10.17 -15.49
CA GLN A 112 34.16 11.07 -15.93
C GLN A 112 34.24 12.34 -15.07
N CYS A 113 33.11 12.89 -14.64
CA CYS A 113 33.09 14.01 -13.68
C CYS A 113 33.76 13.61 -12.36
N LEU A 114 33.40 12.45 -11.78
CA LEU A 114 34.02 11.95 -10.55
C LEU A 114 35.52 11.68 -10.71
N GLU A 115 35.93 11.10 -11.85
CA GLU A 115 37.36 10.88 -12.14
C GLU A 115 38.13 12.20 -12.26
N THR A 116 37.53 13.20 -12.90
CA THR A 116 38.09 14.55 -13.00
C THR A 116 38.26 15.17 -11.61
N MET A 117 37.23 15.11 -10.77
CA MET A 117 37.30 15.58 -9.37
C MET A 117 38.37 14.84 -8.55
N ASN A 118 38.52 13.53 -8.79
CA ASN A 118 39.56 12.71 -8.17
C ASN A 118 40.96 13.13 -8.60
N SER A 119 41.17 13.46 -9.88
CA SER A 119 42.47 13.94 -10.38
C SER A 119 42.90 15.28 -9.76
N TRP A 120 41.96 16.14 -9.35
CA TRP A 120 42.29 17.41 -8.69
C TRP A 120 42.94 17.23 -7.32
N VAL A 121 42.79 16.06 -6.69
CA VAL A 121 43.49 15.76 -5.44
C VAL A 121 45.02 15.76 -5.66
N ASP A 122 45.48 15.35 -6.84
CA ASP A 122 46.90 15.41 -7.22
C ASP A 122 47.33 16.84 -7.59
N LEU A 123 46.40 17.64 -8.12
CA LEU A 123 46.65 19.06 -8.46
C LEU A 123 46.83 19.92 -7.20
N PHE A 124 46.14 19.58 -6.11
CA PHE A 124 46.19 20.30 -4.85
C PHE A 124 46.77 19.40 -3.74
N PRO A 125 48.09 19.12 -3.73
CA PRO A 125 48.70 18.29 -2.71
C PRO A 125 48.59 18.93 -1.31
N PRO A 126 48.63 18.13 -0.23
CA PRO A 126 48.56 18.64 1.14
C PRO A 126 49.63 19.69 1.43
N MET A 127 49.22 20.82 2.01
CA MET A 127 50.17 21.83 2.48
C MET A 127 50.89 21.33 3.73
N VAL A 128 52.13 21.77 3.93
CA VAL A 128 52.82 21.62 5.22
C VAL A 128 52.18 22.60 6.20
N ASP A 129 51.17 22.12 6.93
CA ASP A 129 50.40 22.91 7.90
C ASP A 129 50.74 22.46 9.33
N PRO A 130 50.97 23.37 10.29
CA PRO A 130 51.09 23.00 11.71
C PRO A 130 49.80 22.41 12.29
N GLN A 131 48.64 22.58 11.64
CA GLN A 131 47.37 22.04 12.09
C GLN A 131 47.31 20.51 11.94
N ARG A 132 46.90 19.82 13.03
CA ARG A 132 46.82 18.35 13.08
C ARG A 132 45.71 17.75 12.21
N PHE A 133 44.60 18.46 12.07
CA PHE A 133 43.40 18.03 11.33
C PHE A 133 42.93 19.15 10.40
N GLY A 134 42.35 18.79 9.26
CA GLY A 134 41.88 19.72 8.25
C GLY A 134 43.03 20.44 7.54
N ASN A 135 43.51 19.86 6.44
CA ASN A 135 44.52 20.50 5.60
C ASN A 135 43.89 21.61 4.75
N ARG A 136 44.48 22.82 4.77
CA ARG A 136 43.96 23.97 4.04
C ARG A 136 43.99 23.82 2.51
N ALA A 137 44.76 22.89 1.95
CA ALA A 137 44.73 22.55 0.51
C ALA A 137 43.34 22.09 0.04
N PHE A 138 42.53 21.53 0.95
CA PHE A 138 41.14 21.16 0.64
C PHE A 138 40.31 22.37 0.19
N LYS A 139 40.61 23.58 0.68
CA LYS A 139 39.90 24.79 0.25
C LYS A 139 40.05 25.03 -1.24
N SER A 140 41.28 24.87 -1.76
CA SER A 140 41.58 25.01 -3.18
C SER A 140 40.92 23.91 -4.04
N TRP A 141 40.82 22.69 -3.51
CA TRP A 141 40.06 21.63 -4.16
C TRP A 141 38.57 21.97 -4.25
N VAL A 142 37.97 22.49 -3.17
CA VAL A 142 36.56 22.93 -3.17
C VAL A 142 36.35 24.17 -4.04
N ASP A 143 37.27 25.14 -4.03
CA ASP A 143 37.25 26.30 -4.94
C ASP A 143 37.17 25.82 -6.40
N LYS A 144 37.94 24.79 -6.76
CA LYS A 144 37.92 24.23 -8.11
C LYS A 144 36.62 23.51 -8.45
N LEU A 145 36.03 22.81 -7.48
CA LEU A 145 34.71 22.20 -7.63
C LEU A 145 33.64 23.29 -7.83
N GLU A 146 33.64 24.35 -7.03
CA GLU A 146 32.72 25.47 -7.13
C GLU A 146 32.84 26.17 -8.50
N GLU A 147 34.06 26.33 -9.03
CA GLU A 147 34.33 26.92 -10.35
C GLU A 147 33.82 26.03 -11.51
N CYS A 148 33.98 24.71 -11.42
CA CYS A 148 33.69 23.78 -12.52
C CYS A 148 32.32 23.08 -12.43
N ALA A 149 31.55 23.28 -11.36
CA ALA A 149 30.30 22.56 -11.11
C ALA A 149 29.27 22.76 -12.23
N ASP A 150 29.09 23.99 -12.71
CA ASP A 150 28.09 24.31 -13.74
C ASP A 150 28.40 23.64 -15.08
N ASP A 151 29.68 23.64 -15.48
CA ASP A 151 30.13 22.94 -16.70
C ASP A 151 29.89 21.44 -16.60
N MET A 152 30.23 20.85 -15.45
CA MET A 152 30.01 19.42 -15.19
C MET A 152 28.53 19.05 -15.22
N LEU A 153 27.66 19.86 -14.61
CA LEU A 153 26.23 19.64 -14.63
C LEU A 153 25.64 19.80 -16.03
N THR A 154 26.12 20.77 -16.80
CA THR A 154 25.69 20.98 -18.19
C THR A 154 25.93 19.74 -19.05
N LEU A 155 27.05 19.02 -18.83
CA LEU A 155 27.35 17.75 -19.51
C LEU A 155 26.37 16.61 -19.15
N LEU A 156 25.76 16.66 -17.97
CA LEU A 156 24.87 15.62 -17.46
C LEU A 156 23.40 15.89 -17.79
N LEU A 157 23.01 17.17 -17.89
CA LEU A 157 21.63 17.58 -18.01
C LEU A 157 21.09 17.46 -19.45
N PRO A 158 19.80 17.13 -19.63
CA PRO A 158 19.12 17.25 -20.91
C PRO A 158 19.17 18.70 -21.43
N THR A 159 19.29 18.87 -22.75
CA THR A 159 19.49 20.18 -23.40
C THR A 159 18.44 21.24 -23.05
N HIS A 160 17.19 20.82 -22.80
CA HIS A 160 16.10 21.73 -22.44
C HIS A 160 16.16 22.24 -20.99
N PHE A 161 17.05 21.69 -20.15
CA PHE A 161 17.25 22.08 -18.76
C PHE A 161 18.63 22.70 -18.46
N GLN A 162 19.49 22.89 -19.47
CA GLN A 162 20.87 23.40 -19.33
C GLN A 162 20.97 24.93 -19.14
N GLY A 163 19.85 25.66 -19.09
CA GLY A 163 19.86 27.13 -18.87
C GLY A 163 20.21 27.51 -17.42
N PRO A 164 20.65 28.77 -17.17
CA PRO A 164 20.93 29.27 -15.81
C PRO A 164 19.68 29.27 -14.91
N ASP A 165 18.50 29.45 -15.48
CA ASP A 165 17.20 29.31 -14.80
C ASP A 165 16.63 27.88 -14.89
N GLY A 166 17.43 26.93 -15.38
CA GLY A 166 17.09 25.53 -15.58
C GLY A 166 17.46 24.66 -14.37
N ALA A 167 17.70 23.38 -14.61
CA ALA A 167 17.99 22.40 -13.57
C ALA A 167 19.33 22.68 -12.84
N LEU A 168 20.25 23.40 -13.49
CA LEU A 168 21.52 23.83 -12.88
C LEU A 168 21.32 24.54 -11.54
N LEU A 169 20.32 25.44 -11.48
CA LEU A 169 19.98 26.24 -10.31
C LEU A 169 19.70 25.38 -9.06
N GLU A 170 19.07 24.23 -9.24
CA GLU A 170 18.72 23.33 -8.15
C GLU A 170 19.75 22.23 -7.91
N LEU A 171 20.41 21.71 -8.96
CA LEU A 171 21.36 20.59 -8.80
C LEU A 171 22.72 21.02 -8.25
N ASN A 172 23.18 22.24 -8.57
CA ASN A 172 24.50 22.74 -8.16
C ASN A 172 24.70 22.68 -6.63
N PRO A 173 23.78 23.21 -5.80
CA PRO A 173 23.96 23.18 -4.34
C PRO A 173 24.10 21.77 -3.76
N TYR A 174 23.44 20.76 -4.33
CA TYR A 174 23.59 19.37 -3.88
C TYR A 174 24.97 18.81 -4.28
N LEU A 175 25.42 19.05 -5.52
CA LEU A 175 26.73 18.57 -6.00
C LEU A 175 27.88 19.19 -5.19
N VAL A 176 27.92 20.51 -5.06
CA VAL A 176 29.00 21.22 -4.34
C VAL A 176 29.05 20.82 -2.87
N SER A 177 27.88 20.58 -2.25
CA SER A 177 27.79 20.15 -0.84
C SER A 177 28.11 18.66 -0.62
N SER A 178 28.41 17.89 -1.67
CA SER A 178 28.55 16.42 -1.58
C SER A 178 29.89 15.93 -1.01
N PHE A 179 30.91 16.79 -0.94
CA PHE A 179 32.31 16.38 -0.72
C PHE A 179 32.96 16.93 0.54
N GLY A 180 32.19 17.62 1.39
CA GLY A 180 32.67 18.20 2.66
C GLY A 180 32.43 19.71 2.74
N HIS A 181 32.83 20.33 3.85
CA HIS A 181 32.64 21.76 4.06
C HIS A 181 33.96 22.54 4.03
N LYS A 182 34.08 23.45 3.06
CA LYS A 182 35.28 24.27 2.79
C LYS A 182 35.87 24.99 4.00
N THR A 183 35.03 25.59 4.85
CA THR A 183 35.53 26.39 5.97
C THR A 183 35.87 25.54 7.20
N ARG A 184 35.09 24.48 7.43
CA ARG A 184 35.24 23.61 8.61
C ARG A 184 36.25 22.49 8.37
N LEU A 185 36.58 22.21 7.10
CA LEU A 185 37.48 21.14 6.68
C LEU A 185 36.99 19.79 7.20
N ASP A 186 35.67 19.60 7.19
CA ASP A 186 35.00 18.42 7.70
C ASP A 186 34.19 17.70 6.60
N TYR A 187 33.90 16.43 6.83
CA TYR A 187 33.02 15.60 6.00
C TYR A 187 32.20 14.67 6.91
N GLY A 188 30.97 14.34 6.52
CA GLY A 188 30.12 13.42 7.27
C GLY A 188 28.88 13.01 6.48
N SER A 189 27.96 12.32 7.17
CA SER A 189 26.78 11.71 6.55
C SER A 189 25.82 12.73 5.90
N GLY A 190 25.83 13.99 6.30
CA GLY A 190 25.07 15.06 5.63
C GLY A 190 25.61 15.42 4.23
N HIS A 191 26.91 15.23 3.99
CA HIS A 191 27.53 15.38 2.67
C HIS A 191 27.26 14.16 1.80
N GLU A 192 27.35 12.95 2.36
CA GLU A 192 26.88 11.70 1.72
C GLU A 192 25.41 11.83 1.27
N LEU A 193 24.55 12.32 2.16
CA LEU A 193 23.13 12.59 1.91
C LEU A 193 22.92 13.58 0.73
N SER A 194 23.75 14.62 0.64
CA SER A 194 23.70 15.60 -0.46
C SER A 194 24.06 14.98 -1.81
N PHE A 195 25.04 14.07 -1.85
CA PHE A 195 25.39 13.35 -3.08
C PHE A 195 24.25 12.46 -3.56
N ILE A 196 23.58 11.76 -2.65
CA ILE A 196 22.43 10.94 -3.00
C ILE A 196 21.25 11.82 -3.45
N ALA A 197 21.10 13.02 -2.88
CA ALA A 197 20.07 13.96 -3.29
C ALA A 197 20.33 14.46 -4.71
N PHE A 198 21.59 14.73 -5.04
CA PHE A 198 22.04 15.04 -6.39
C PHE A 198 21.69 13.91 -7.39
N LEU A 199 22.00 12.64 -7.07
CA LEU A 199 21.62 11.51 -7.92
C LEU A 199 20.11 11.36 -8.09
N CYS A 200 19.34 11.56 -7.02
CA CYS A 200 17.88 11.57 -7.07
C CYS A 200 17.36 12.67 -8.00
N CYS A 201 17.93 13.88 -7.91
CA CYS A 201 17.58 15.00 -8.78
C CYS A 201 17.92 14.75 -10.25
N LEU A 202 19.05 14.11 -10.55
CA LEU A 202 19.38 13.68 -11.92
C LEU A 202 18.32 12.75 -12.51
N GLN A 203 17.72 11.87 -11.70
CA GLN A 203 16.60 11.05 -12.15
C GLN A 203 15.33 11.89 -12.37
N LEU A 204 15.01 12.80 -11.46
CA LEU A 204 13.81 13.63 -11.56
C LEU A 204 13.84 14.56 -12.78
N VAL A 205 15.02 14.95 -13.28
CA VAL A 205 15.15 15.72 -14.53
C VAL A 205 15.32 14.83 -15.77
N GLY A 206 15.29 13.50 -15.61
CA GLY A 206 15.43 12.55 -16.71
C GLY A 206 16.84 12.42 -17.29
N ALA A 207 17.86 12.96 -16.61
CA ALA A 207 19.28 12.74 -16.99
C ALA A 207 19.70 11.29 -16.79
N ILE A 208 19.12 10.64 -15.77
CA ILE A 208 19.30 9.25 -15.42
C ILE A 208 17.93 8.57 -15.43
N THR A 209 17.87 7.36 -15.96
CA THR A 209 16.65 6.57 -16.04
C THR A 209 16.70 5.37 -15.07
N PRO A 210 15.57 4.69 -14.81
CA PRO A 210 15.58 3.46 -14.01
C PRO A 210 16.53 2.38 -14.56
N ASP A 211 16.75 2.33 -15.87
CA ASP A 211 17.67 1.38 -16.51
C ASP A 211 19.14 1.64 -16.14
N ASP A 212 19.46 2.85 -15.67
CA ASP A 212 20.79 3.25 -15.22
C ASP A 212 21.07 2.91 -13.75
N HIS A 213 20.04 2.52 -12.97
CA HIS A 213 20.19 2.21 -11.54
C HIS A 213 21.27 1.16 -11.25
N PRO A 214 21.42 0.06 -12.03
CA PRO A 214 22.52 -0.87 -11.86
C PRO A 214 23.90 -0.22 -12.02
N ALA A 215 24.08 0.68 -12.99
CA ALA A 215 25.36 1.34 -13.20
C ALA A 215 25.63 2.44 -12.15
N LEU A 216 24.59 3.14 -11.69
CA LEU A 216 24.70 4.02 -10.52
C LEU A 216 25.17 3.26 -9.29
N ALA A 217 24.53 2.11 -9.00
CA ALA A 217 24.87 1.25 -7.88
C ALA A 217 26.28 0.66 -8.02
N PHE A 218 26.59 -0.06 -9.10
CA PHE A 218 27.85 -0.81 -9.14
C PHE A 218 29.07 -0.01 -9.58
N LYS A 219 28.91 1.21 -10.10
CA LYS A 219 30.03 2.04 -10.61
C LYS A 219 30.10 3.42 -9.97
N VAL A 220 29.04 4.23 -10.04
CA VAL A 220 29.08 5.65 -9.63
C VAL A 220 29.21 5.79 -8.12
N ILE A 221 28.34 5.13 -7.34
CA ILE A 221 28.36 5.20 -5.88
C ILE A 221 29.69 4.68 -5.29
N PRO A 222 30.24 3.53 -5.74
CA PRO A 222 31.57 3.08 -5.34
C PRO A 222 32.68 4.08 -5.69
N ALA A 223 32.66 4.68 -6.89
CA ALA A 223 33.63 5.69 -7.28
C ALA A 223 33.56 6.95 -6.40
N TYR A 224 32.35 7.39 -6.05
CA TYR A 224 32.14 8.46 -5.07
C TYR A 224 32.76 8.10 -3.71
N PHE A 225 32.50 6.90 -3.19
CA PHE A 225 33.06 6.48 -1.90
C PHE A 225 34.59 6.42 -1.90
N GLU A 226 35.22 5.97 -2.99
CA GLU A 226 36.69 6.01 -3.09
C GLU A 226 37.24 7.44 -3.15
N LEU A 227 36.58 8.35 -3.88
CA LEU A 227 36.96 9.75 -3.93
C LEU A 227 36.89 10.40 -2.53
N VAL A 228 35.77 10.27 -1.81
CA VAL A 228 35.65 10.87 -0.47
C VAL A 228 36.61 10.25 0.54
N ARG A 229 36.90 8.94 0.48
CA ARG A 229 37.95 8.31 1.29
C ARG A 229 39.34 8.88 0.98
N ARG A 230 39.61 9.19 -0.29
CA ARG A 230 40.86 9.85 -0.69
C ARG A 230 40.94 11.26 -0.13
N LEU A 231 39.87 12.06 -0.26
CA LEU A 231 39.81 13.41 0.32
C LEU A 231 40.03 13.39 1.84
N GLN A 232 39.34 12.50 2.55
CA GLN A 232 39.48 12.31 3.99
C GLN A 232 40.92 12.01 4.41
N ARG A 233 41.62 11.09 3.71
CA ARG A 233 43.01 10.74 4.03
C ARG A 233 44.00 11.82 3.65
N VAL A 234 43.91 12.35 2.43
CA VAL A 234 44.87 13.30 1.88
C VAL A 234 44.80 14.64 2.61
N TYR A 235 43.59 15.13 2.88
CA TYR A 235 43.38 16.40 3.56
C TYR A 235 43.08 16.28 5.05
N THR A 236 43.18 15.08 5.62
CA THR A 236 42.93 14.81 7.05
C THR A 236 41.65 15.46 7.56
N LEU A 237 40.56 15.32 6.80
CA LEU A 237 39.28 15.97 7.08
C LEU A 237 38.71 15.52 8.43
N GLU A 238 38.08 16.46 9.13
CA GLU A 238 37.43 16.16 10.40
C GLU A 238 36.08 15.45 10.19
N PRO A 239 35.71 14.53 11.09
CA PRO A 239 34.37 13.93 11.10
C PRO A 239 33.26 14.95 11.45
N ALA A 240 32.43 15.32 10.48
CA ALA A 240 31.32 16.27 10.69
C ALA A 240 30.17 15.62 11.46
N GLY A 241 29.85 16.15 12.64
CA GLY A 241 28.75 15.64 13.47
C GLY A 241 29.02 14.26 14.08
N SER A 242 30.28 13.84 14.16
CA SER A 242 30.65 12.55 14.76
C SER A 242 30.30 12.49 16.25
N HIS A 243 29.73 11.36 16.66
CA HIS A 243 29.54 11.01 18.06
C HIS A 243 30.75 10.26 18.65
N GLY A 244 31.90 10.29 17.97
CA GLY A 244 33.08 9.51 18.30
C GLY A 244 32.76 8.01 18.31
N VAL A 245 33.14 7.31 19.38
CA VAL A 245 32.87 5.87 19.54
C VAL A 245 31.38 5.50 19.59
N TRP A 246 30.48 6.48 19.75
CA TRP A 246 29.03 6.26 19.78
C TRP A 246 28.38 6.35 18.39
N GLY A 247 29.13 6.74 17.36
CA GLY A 247 28.69 6.72 15.97
C GLY A 247 28.86 5.34 15.32
N LEU A 248 28.15 5.10 14.21
CA LEU A 248 28.39 3.90 13.40
C LEU A 248 29.79 3.91 12.78
N ASP A 249 30.16 5.05 12.21
CA ASP A 249 31.38 5.36 11.49
C ASP A 249 31.61 6.86 11.59
N ASP A 250 32.85 7.31 11.39
CA ASP A 250 33.20 8.72 11.51
C ASP A 250 32.57 9.57 10.40
N HIS A 251 32.40 9.01 9.20
CA HIS A 251 32.08 9.78 8.00
C HIS A 251 30.87 9.26 7.22
N GLN A 252 30.71 7.94 7.09
CA GLN A 252 29.81 7.32 6.11
C GLN A 252 28.70 6.50 6.78
N PHE A 253 27.55 6.34 6.11
CA PHE A 253 26.50 5.45 6.59
C PHE A 253 26.01 4.49 5.49
N LEU A 254 25.69 5.01 4.31
CA LEU A 254 25.01 4.24 3.27
C LEU A 254 25.85 3.10 2.69
N CYS A 255 27.18 3.20 2.75
CA CYS A 255 28.06 2.08 2.38
C CYS A 255 27.81 0.81 3.23
N TYR A 256 27.43 0.95 4.50
CA TYR A 256 27.05 -0.17 5.35
C TYR A 256 25.62 -0.67 5.06
N TYR A 257 24.68 0.24 4.78
CA TYR A 257 23.32 -0.16 4.43
C TYR A 257 23.31 -0.97 3.13
N TRP A 258 23.80 -0.39 2.03
CA TRP A 258 23.84 -1.05 0.73
C TRP A 258 24.82 -2.22 0.69
N GLY A 259 25.98 -2.10 1.35
CA GLY A 259 26.93 -3.20 1.46
C GLY A 259 26.35 -4.42 2.20
N ALA A 260 25.48 -4.21 3.19
CA ALA A 260 24.78 -5.31 3.84
C ALA A 260 23.77 -5.98 2.88
N ALA A 261 23.14 -5.23 1.96
CA ALA A 261 22.26 -5.79 0.94
C ALA A 261 23.00 -6.75 0.00
N GLN A 262 24.22 -6.39 -0.42
CA GLN A 262 25.08 -7.26 -1.26
C GLN A 262 25.35 -8.63 -0.63
N LEU A 263 25.37 -8.69 0.70
CA LEU A 263 25.70 -9.89 1.47
C LEU A 263 24.45 -10.64 1.97
N VAL A 264 23.23 -10.17 1.65
CA VAL A 264 21.99 -10.90 1.98
C VAL A 264 21.99 -12.26 1.29
N GLY A 265 21.81 -13.33 2.07
CA GLY A 265 21.83 -14.70 1.55
C GLY A 265 23.23 -15.30 1.34
N HIS A 266 24.30 -14.52 1.56
CA HIS A 266 25.66 -14.98 1.30
C HIS A 266 26.04 -16.22 2.15
N LYS A 267 26.54 -17.26 1.48
CA LYS A 267 26.73 -18.59 2.08
C LYS A 267 27.82 -18.61 3.16
N ARG A 268 28.95 -17.96 2.91
CA ARG A 268 30.18 -18.06 3.73
C ARG A 268 30.44 -16.82 4.59
N ILE A 269 30.50 -15.63 3.98
CA ILE A 269 30.67 -14.36 4.70
C ILE A 269 29.43 -14.08 5.56
N LYS A 270 29.61 -13.99 6.87
CA LYS A 270 28.57 -13.64 7.86
C LYS A 270 28.90 -12.29 8.50
N PRO A 271 27.98 -11.63 9.22
CA PRO A 271 28.28 -10.37 9.90
C PRO A 271 29.54 -10.44 10.78
N LYS A 272 29.76 -11.54 11.51
CA LYS A 272 30.97 -11.76 12.32
C LYS A 272 32.28 -11.83 11.52
N SER A 273 32.22 -12.08 10.21
CA SER A 273 33.40 -12.12 9.34
C SER A 273 34.09 -10.77 9.20
N VAL A 274 33.41 -9.64 9.51
CA VAL A 274 34.03 -8.31 9.48
C VAL A 274 35.18 -8.14 10.48
N LEU A 275 35.25 -8.99 11.50
CA LEU A 275 36.32 -9.00 12.49
C LEU A 275 37.56 -9.77 12.01
N GLN A 276 37.50 -10.43 10.85
CA GLN A 276 38.58 -11.23 10.27
C GLN A 276 39.25 -10.40 9.17
N ARG A 277 40.39 -9.79 9.48
CA ARG A 277 41.06 -8.82 8.59
C ARG A 277 41.40 -9.43 7.24
N GLU A 278 41.82 -10.69 7.19
CA GLU A 278 42.16 -11.38 5.95
C GLU A 278 40.94 -11.55 5.02
N VAL A 279 39.76 -11.82 5.61
CA VAL A 279 38.50 -11.92 4.85
C VAL A 279 38.09 -10.55 4.34
N VAL A 280 38.21 -9.52 5.18
CA VAL A 280 37.92 -8.14 4.80
C VAL A 280 38.81 -7.71 3.64
N ASP A 281 40.12 -7.89 3.75
CA ASP A 281 41.09 -7.47 2.73
C ASP A 281 40.89 -8.22 1.41
N PHE A 282 40.54 -9.50 1.45
CA PHE A 282 40.31 -10.30 0.24
C PHE A 282 39.04 -9.89 -0.52
N PHE A 283 37.98 -9.51 0.20
CA PHE A 283 36.65 -9.27 -0.39
C PHE A 283 36.25 -7.79 -0.47
N ALA A 284 37.09 -6.87 0.02
CA ALA A 284 36.81 -5.44 0.03
C ALA A 284 36.53 -4.86 -1.37
N ALA A 285 37.17 -5.38 -2.43
CA ALA A 285 36.91 -4.90 -3.79
C ALA A 285 35.50 -5.22 -4.31
N GLU A 286 34.85 -6.26 -3.75
CA GLU A 286 33.56 -6.77 -4.23
C GLU A 286 32.37 -6.31 -3.37
N PHE A 287 32.60 -5.98 -2.10
CA PHE A 287 31.53 -5.69 -1.14
C PHE A 287 31.80 -4.40 -0.37
N MET A 288 30.93 -3.41 -0.55
CA MET A 288 31.08 -2.07 0.03
C MET A 288 31.15 -2.08 1.56
N TYR A 289 30.42 -2.99 2.22
CA TYR A 289 30.48 -3.14 3.68
C TYR A 289 31.91 -3.48 4.11
N LEU A 290 32.53 -4.45 3.44
CA LEU A 290 33.88 -4.89 3.75
C LEU A 290 34.90 -3.84 3.35
N ARG A 291 34.69 -3.12 2.24
CA ARG A 291 35.51 -1.97 1.88
C ARG A 291 35.51 -0.87 2.95
N ALA A 292 34.34 -0.57 3.53
CA ALA A 292 34.24 0.41 4.60
C ALA A 292 34.96 -0.06 5.89
N ILE A 293 34.79 -1.33 6.27
CA ILE A 293 35.54 -1.93 7.39
C ILE A 293 37.05 -1.93 7.13
N GLN A 294 37.49 -2.22 5.91
CA GLN A 294 38.90 -2.15 5.53
C GLN A 294 39.45 -0.73 5.74
N PHE A 295 38.71 0.28 5.30
CA PHE A 295 39.10 1.67 5.49
C PHE A 295 39.22 2.05 6.98
N ILE A 296 38.38 1.50 7.85
CA ILE A 296 38.54 1.64 9.31
C ILE A 296 39.87 1.01 9.77
N TYR A 297 40.20 -0.21 9.31
CA TYR A 297 41.48 -0.85 9.66
C TYR A 297 42.72 -0.13 9.11
N GLU A 298 42.57 0.64 8.03
CA GLU A 298 43.63 1.49 7.48
C GLU A 298 43.85 2.77 8.30
N THR A 299 42.79 3.30 8.92
CA THR A 299 42.79 4.65 9.52
C THR A 299 42.79 4.64 11.06
N LYS A 300 42.29 3.57 11.67
CA LYS A 300 42.22 3.40 13.14
C LYS A 300 43.16 2.29 13.59
N SER A 301 43.77 2.50 14.75
CA SER A 301 44.69 1.54 15.38
C SER A 301 44.10 1.03 16.69
N GLY A 302 44.47 -0.19 17.08
CA GLY A 302 43.99 -0.85 18.30
C GLY A 302 42.92 -1.90 18.03
N PRO A 303 42.38 -2.53 19.09
CA PRO A 303 41.30 -3.52 18.97
C PRO A 303 40.02 -2.93 18.40
N PHE A 304 39.39 -3.64 17.46
CA PHE A 304 38.20 -3.15 16.74
C PHE A 304 37.03 -2.75 17.65
N HIS A 305 36.81 -3.50 18.74
CA HIS A 305 35.74 -3.22 19.70
C HIS A 305 35.95 -1.95 20.52
N GLU A 306 37.18 -1.41 20.59
CA GLU A 306 37.47 -0.18 21.32
C GLU A 306 37.20 1.05 20.46
N HIS A 307 37.60 1.04 19.19
CA HIS A 307 37.47 2.20 18.30
C HIS A 307 36.20 2.19 17.43
N SER A 308 35.52 1.04 17.33
CA SER A 308 34.30 0.84 16.53
C SER A 308 33.29 -0.10 17.23
N PRO A 309 32.88 0.21 18.48
CA PRO A 309 32.04 -0.69 19.28
C PRO A 309 30.66 -0.98 18.65
N LEU A 310 30.01 -0.01 18.01
CA LEU A 310 28.71 -0.25 17.36
C LEU A 310 28.82 -1.27 16.22
N LEU A 311 29.82 -1.12 15.33
CA LEU A 311 30.07 -2.09 14.26
C LEU A 311 30.48 -3.46 14.81
N TYR A 312 31.21 -3.47 15.94
CA TYR A 312 31.54 -4.70 16.66
C TYR A 312 30.27 -5.41 17.16
N ASP A 313 29.34 -4.70 17.79
CA ASP A 313 28.06 -5.25 18.25
C ASP A 313 27.20 -5.74 17.08
N ILE A 314 27.15 -4.97 15.98
CA ILE A 314 26.44 -5.36 14.75
C ILE A 314 27.01 -6.65 14.15
N SER A 315 28.31 -6.91 14.30
CA SER A 315 28.93 -8.16 13.86
C SER A 315 28.35 -9.41 14.56
N GLY A 316 27.73 -9.22 15.74
CA GLY A 316 27.01 -10.26 16.49
C GLY A 316 25.60 -10.59 15.95
N VAL A 317 25.07 -9.79 15.02
CA VAL A 317 23.76 -10.03 14.39
C VAL A 317 23.82 -11.31 13.54
N PRO A 318 22.81 -12.20 13.58
CA PRO A 318 22.95 -13.55 13.03
C PRO A 318 23.02 -13.63 11.50
N ASN A 319 22.49 -12.64 10.78
CA ASN A 319 22.51 -12.64 9.31
C ASN A 319 22.40 -11.24 8.71
N TRP A 320 22.88 -11.10 7.47
CA TRP A 320 22.94 -9.83 6.74
C TRP A 320 21.57 -9.24 6.41
N ALA A 321 20.51 -10.03 6.27
CA ALA A 321 19.15 -9.50 6.09
C ALA A 321 18.68 -8.69 7.31
N LYS A 322 18.97 -9.19 8.52
CA LYS A 322 18.72 -8.43 9.76
C LYS A 322 19.63 -7.22 9.89
N VAL A 323 20.90 -7.33 9.47
CA VAL A 323 21.82 -6.17 9.44
C VAL A 323 21.27 -5.09 8.50
N ASN A 324 20.91 -5.42 7.26
CA ASN A 324 20.38 -4.45 6.28
C ASN A 324 19.09 -3.77 6.78
N ALA A 325 18.14 -4.53 7.33
CA ALA A 325 16.92 -3.97 7.91
C ALA A 325 17.20 -3.08 9.14
N GLY A 326 18.15 -3.47 9.99
CA GLY A 326 18.60 -2.67 11.13
C GLY A 326 19.33 -1.39 10.70
N MET A 327 20.20 -1.48 9.69
CA MET A 327 20.92 -0.35 9.10
C MET A 327 19.96 0.70 8.57
N PHE A 328 18.89 0.32 7.88
CA PHE A 328 17.90 1.28 7.41
C PHE A 328 17.20 2.01 8.57
N LYS A 329 16.79 1.27 9.61
CA LYS A 329 16.16 1.87 10.81
C LYS A 329 17.12 2.85 11.51
N MET A 330 18.38 2.46 11.64
CA MET A 330 19.42 3.29 12.24
C MET A 330 19.73 4.51 11.36
N TYR A 331 19.77 4.38 10.03
CA TYR A 331 19.93 5.51 9.11
C TYR A 331 18.80 6.54 9.30
N MET A 332 17.56 6.06 9.39
CA MET A 332 16.43 6.92 9.67
C MET A 332 16.56 7.65 11.01
N ALA A 333 17.08 7.00 12.05
CA ALA A 333 17.20 7.57 13.39
C ALA A 333 18.40 8.52 13.56
N GLU A 334 19.55 8.16 13.00
CA GLU A 334 20.85 8.81 13.25
C GLU A 334 21.31 9.73 12.13
N VAL A 335 20.68 9.68 10.95
CA VAL A 335 20.96 10.61 9.84
C VAL A 335 19.71 11.43 9.58
N VAL A 336 18.64 10.80 9.10
CA VAL A 336 17.46 11.52 8.57
C VAL A 336 16.68 12.29 9.66
N LYS A 337 16.58 11.73 10.87
CA LYS A 337 15.88 12.35 12.01
C LYS A 337 16.79 13.21 12.89
N LYS A 338 18.05 13.42 12.52
CA LYS A 338 18.99 14.26 13.28
C LYS A 338 19.11 15.64 12.66
N LEU A 339 18.56 16.64 13.35
CA LEU A 339 18.63 18.04 12.95
C LEU A 339 20.06 18.48 12.58
N PRO A 340 21.12 18.22 13.38
CA PRO A 340 22.47 18.67 13.04
C PRO A 340 23.01 18.13 11.72
N VAL A 341 22.48 16.99 11.26
CA VAL A 341 22.88 16.31 10.03
C VAL A 341 22.10 16.84 8.83
N VAL A 342 20.77 16.95 8.93
CA VAL A 342 19.90 17.32 7.79
C VAL A 342 19.69 18.83 7.61
N GLN A 343 20.01 19.66 8.61
CA GLN A 343 19.83 21.13 8.57
C GLN A 343 20.51 21.83 7.38
N HIS A 344 21.47 21.18 6.74
CA HIS A 344 22.25 21.74 5.64
C HIS A 344 21.67 21.43 4.26
N ILE A 345 20.70 20.51 4.15
CA ILE A 345 20.04 20.21 2.88
C ILE A 345 19.17 21.41 2.45
N PRO A 346 19.38 21.96 1.24
CA PRO A 346 18.49 22.97 0.69
C PRO A 346 17.29 22.31 -0.03
N PHE A 347 16.17 23.02 -0.16
CA PHE A 347 14.92 22.51 -0.75
C PHE A 347 14.45 23.41 -1.88
N GLY A 348 14.18 22.81 -3.05
CA GLY A 348 13.69 23.46 -4.27
C GLY A 348 12.44 22.77 -4.80
N THR A 349 12.15 22.92 -6.08
CA THR A 349 10.99 22.28 -6.71
C THR A 349 11.21 20.79 -7.05
N LEU A 350 12.47 20.35 -7.22
CA LEU A 350 12.80 18.93 -7.41
C LEU A 350 12.71 18.14 -6.10
N LEU A 351 13.06 18.77 -4.98
CA LEU A 351 12.90 18.20 -3.64
C LEU A 351 12.07 19.17 -2.79
N PRO A 352 10.74 19.16 -2.95
CA PRO A 352 9.83 20.09 -2.28
C PRO A 352 9.78 19.84 -0.78
N PHE A 353 9.85 20.90 0.01
CA PHE A 353 9.74 20.84 1.48
C PHE A 353 8.28 20.71 1.95
N GLU A 354 7.34 20.96 1.05
CA GLU A 354 5.92 20.80 1.23
C GLU A 354 5.59 19.37 1.65
N GLU A 355 4.64 19.26 2.58
CA GLU A 355 4.08 17.98 3.02
C GLU A 355 3.62 17.19 1.79
N ILE A 356 3.87 15.88 1.79
CA ILE A 356 3.34 14.99 0.76
C ILE A 356 1.84 15.21 0.70
N ALA A 357 1.36 15.83 -0.38
CA ALA A 357 -0.04 15.80 -0.73
C ALA A 357 -0.40 14.31 -0.75
N ALA A 358 -1.21 13.87 0.20
CA ALA A 358 -1.26 12.50 0.70
C ALA A 358 -1.73 11.49 -0.35
N TYR A 359 -0.95 11.23 -1.43
CA TYR A 359 -1.44 10.73 -2.72
C TYR A 359 -2.96 10.86 -2.77
N GLN A 360 -3.42 12.12 -2.73
CA GLN A 360 -4.81 12.37 -3.00
C GLN A 360 -5.01 11.70 -4.34
N TRP A 361 -6.09 10.96 -4.46
CA TRP A 361 -6.62 10.60 -5.75
C TRP A 361 -6.71 11.90 -6.56
N GLU A 362 -5.64 12.30 -7.25
CA GLU A 362 -5.79 12.92 -8.53
C GLU A 362 -6.34 11.78 -9.36
N ILE A 363 -7.68 11.69 -9.33
CA ILE A 363 -8.47 10.95 -10.29
C ILE A 363 -7.80 11.27 -11.62
N PRO A 364 -7.12 10.31 -12.28
CA PRO A 364 -6.55 10.57 -13.58
C PRO A 364 -7.69 11.14 -14.42
N GLY A 365 -7.53 12.36 -14.94
CA GLY A 365 -8.57 13.20 -15.52
C GLY A 365 -9.20 12.65 -16.79
N THR A 366 -9.66 11.41 -16.74
CA THR A 366 -10.34 10.71 -17.81
C THR A 366 -11.83 10.70 -17.47
N TRP A 367 -12.66 11.13 -18.42
CA TRP A 367 -14.13 11.04 -18.36
C TRP A 367 -14.63 9.65 -17.95
N LEU A 368 -13.80 8.61 -18.15
CA LEU A 368 -14.04 7.23 -17.75
C LEU A 368 -14.20 7.07 -16.23
N ASN A 369 -13.43 7.82 -15.41
CA ASN A 369 -13.53 7.77 -13.95
C ASN A 369 -14.83 8.42 -13.44
N LEU A 370 -15.22 9.55 -14.03
CA LEU A 370 -16.50 10.20 -13.69
C LEU A 370 -17.69 9.32 -14.08
N LEU A 371 -17.64 8.72 -15.27
CA LEU A 371 -18.65 7.79 -15.77
C LEU A 371 -18.76 6.54 -14.88
N VAL A 372 -17.63 6.02 -14.39
CA VAL A 372 -17.61 4.91 -13.43
C VAL A 372 -18.22 5.29 -12.08
N LEU A 373 -17.89 6.46 -11.53
CA LEU A 373 -18.52 6.94 -10.28
C LEU A 373 -20.03 7.12 -10.44
N CYS A 374 -20.47 7.67 -11.57
CA CYS A 374 -21.89 7.84 -11.90
C CYS A 374 -22.64 6.52 -12.08
N LEU A 375 -21.95 5.41 -12.38
CA LEU A 375 -22.58 4.09 -12.51
C LEU A 375 -22.51 3.28 -11.22
N PHE A 376 -21.40 3.36 -10.47
CA PHE A 376 -21.16 2.45 -9.34
C PHE A 376 -21.89 2.88 -8.08
N ILE A 377 -21.91 4.18 -7.77
CA ILE A 377 -22.61 4.69 -6.58
C ILE A 377 -24.11 4.32 -6.65
N PRO A 378 -24.83 4.58 -7.75
CA PRO A 378 -26.23 4.16 -7.86
C PRO A 378 -26.39 2.64 -7.78
N ALA A 379 -25.49 1.85 -8.38
CA ALA A 379 -25.59 0.40 -8.33
C ALA A 379 -25.36 -0.18 -6.93
N TYR A 380 -24.43 0.37 -6.13
CA TYR A 380 -24.27 -0.01 -4.72
C TYR A 380 -25.49 0.39 -3.87
N VAL A 381 -26.04 1.59 -4.10
CA VAL A 381 -27.25 2.04 -3.40
C VAL A 381 -28.42 1.11 -3.72
N VAL A 382 -28.70 0.90 -5.02
CA VAL A 382 -29.82 0.05 -5.46
C VAL A 382 -29.62 -1.39 -5.02
N GLY A 383 -28.42 -1.96 -5.20
CA GLY A 383 -28.11 -3.35 -4.85
C GLY A 383 -28.21 -3.61 -3.35
N SER A 384 -27.68 -2.71 -2.51
CA SER A 384 -27.76 -2.84 -1.05
C SER A 384 -29.20 -2.68 -0.55
N MET A 385 -29.96 -1.71 -1.06
CA MET A 385 -31.37 -1.52 -0.71
C MET A 385 -32.21 -2.73 -1.13
N LEU A 386 -32.01 -3.23 -2.35
CA LEU A 386 -32.72 -4.41 -2.85
C LEU A 386 -32.40 -5.63 -2.00
N SER A 387 -31.12 -5.90 -1.74
CA SER A 387 -30.67 -7.04 -0.93
C SER A 387 -31.22 -6.99 0.49
N ALA A 388 -31.11 -5.83 1.15
CA ALA A 388 -31.63 -5.63 2.50
C ALA A 388 -33.16 -5.76 2.55
N SER A 389 -33.88 -5.25 1.54
CA SER A 389 -35.34 -5.34 1.45
C SER A 389 -35.82 -6.79 1.29
N ILE A 390 -35.13 -7.59 0.47
CA ILE A 390 -35.43 -9.01 0.29
C ILE A 390 -35.13 -9.77 1.58
N ALA A 391 -33.94 -9.58 2.16
CA ALA A 391 -33.53 -10.22 3.41
C ALA A 391 -34.50 -9.93 4.56
N TYR A 392 -34.90 -8.66 4.72
CA TYR A 392 -35.90 -8.24 5.70
C TYR A 392 -37.24 -8.94 5.47
N SER A 393 -37.70 -9.01 4.22
CA SER A 393 -38.97 -9.67 3.88
C SER A 393 -38.94 -11.17 4.19
N MET A 394 -37.82 -11.85 3.92
CA MET A 394 -37.64 -13.26 4.27
C MET A 394 -37.74 -13.52 5.77
N VAL A 395 -37.12 -12.66 6.59
CA VAL A 395 -37.13 -12.79 8.06
C VAL A 395 -38.54 -12.56 8.60
N VAL A 396 -39.22 -11.50 8.15
CA VAL A 396 -40.52 -11.11 8.70
C VAL A 396 -41.64 -12.06 8.25
N GLU A 397 -41.63 -12.51 7.00
CA GLU A 397 -42.60 -13.49 6.49
C GLU A 397 -42.20 -14.94 6.85
N ARG A 398 -41.14 -15.13 7.63
CA ARG A 398 -40.64 -16.44 8.13
C ARG A 398 -40.30 -17.44 7.02
N VAL A 399 -39.80 -16.96 5.89
CA VAL A 399 -39.33 -17.77 4.75
C VAL A 399 -37.88 -18.23 4.99
N LEU A 400 -37.68 -19.06 6.03
CA LEU A 400 -36.36 -19.56 6.47
C LEU A 400 -36.37 -21.06 6.85
N GLY A 401 -37.37 -21.79 6.35
CA GLY A 401 -37.59 -23.19 6.71
C GLY A 401 -36.46 -24.11 6.22
N SER A 402 -35.98 -23.88 5.00
CA SER A 402 -34.94 -24.70 4.37
C SER A 402 -33.52 -24.16 4.58
N ARG A 403 -32.52 -25.04 4.51
CA ARG A 403 -31.10 -24.62 4.54
C ARG A 403 -30.76 -23.75 3.32
N LEU A 404 -31.35 -24.03 2.16
CA LEU A 404 -31.25 -23.20 0.95
C LEU A 404 -31.66 -21.75 1.21
N GLU A 405 -32.81 -21.51 1.83
CA GLU A 405 -33.29 -20.16 2.17
C GLU A 405 -32.35 -19.45 3.14
N ARG A 406 -31.78 -20.17 4.11
CA ARG A 406 -30.79 -19.59 5.05
C ARG A 406 -29.47 -19.22 4.37
N ILE A 407 -29.01 -20.02 3.41
CA ILE A 407 -27.83 -19.69 2.58
C ILE A 407 -28.11 -18.42 1.77
N VAL A 408 -29.27 -18.35 1.12
CA VAL A 408 -29.69 -17.17 0.35
C VAL A 408 -29.81 -15.92 1.23
N LEU A 409 -30.37 -16.05 2.44
CA LEU A 409 -30.42 -14.95 3.40
C LEU A 409 -29.01 -14.45 3.75
N GLY A 410 -28.06 -15.35 4.04
CA GLY A 410 -26.68 -14.96 4.34
C GLY A 410 -25.99 -14.26 3.17
N MET A 411 -26.21 -14.75 1.95
CA MET A 411 -25.72 -14.13 0.71
C MET A 411 -26.29 -12.71 0.52
N LEU A 412 -27.59 -12.50 0.75
CA LEU A 412 -28.21 -11.17 0.67
C LEU A 412 -27.66 -10.20 1.72
N TRP A 413 -27.35 -10.67 2.93
CA TRP A 413 -26.70 -9.84 3.95
C TRP A 413 -25.27 -9.44 3.57
N ILE A 414 -24.51 -10.34 2.94
CA ILE A 414 -23.16 -10.02 2.45
C ILE A 414 -23.23 -8.93 1.38
N TYR A 415 -24.13 -9.05 0.39
CA TYR A 415 -24.29 -8.02 -0.64
C TYR A 415 -24.79 -6.68 -0.07
N ALA A 416 -25.72 -6.71 0.88
CA ALA A 416 -26.18 -5.49 1.58
C ALA A 416 -25.04 -4.82 2.36
N TYR A 417 -24.29 -5.60 3.14
CA TYR A 417 -23.14 -5.10 3.90
C TYR A 417 -22.07 -4.54 2.98
N TRP A 418 -21.71 -5.28 1.92
CA TRP A 418 -20.69 -4.87 0.98
C TRP A 418 -21.06 -3.52 0.35
N GLY A 419 -22.26 -3.39 -0.23
CA GLY A 419 -22.69 -2.12 -0.82
C GLY A 419 -22.70 -0.94 0.16
N VAL A 420 -23.16 -1.15 1.40
CA VAL A 420 -23.14 -0.09 2.43
C VAL A 420 -21.71 0.27 2.84
N SER A 421 -20.85 -0.74 3.03
CA SER A 421 -19.45 -0.52 3.43
C SER A 421 -18.67 0.26 2.37
N GLU A 422 -18.91 -0.02 1.08
CA GLU A 422 -18.30 0.69 -0.05
C GLU A 422 -18.73 2.15 -0.10
N LEU A 423 -20.04 2.41 0.05
CA LEU A 423 -20.57 3.77 0.09
C LEU A 423 -20.02 4.56 1.29
N ALA A 424 -19.94 3.93 2.46
CA ALA A 424 -19.41 4.55 3.66
C ALA A 424 -17.91 4.86 3.52
N ILE A 425 -17.12 3.91 3.03
CA ILE A 425 -15.69 4.11 2.80
C ILE A 425 -15.46 5.19 1.74
N PHE A 426 -16.23 5.20 0.64
CA PHE A 426 -16.13 6.23 -0.39
C PHE A 426 -16.41 7.63 0.19
N ALA A 427 -17.47 7.77 1.00
CA ALA A 427 -17.78 9.04 1.67
C ALA A 427 -16.69 9.47 2.68
N LEU A 428 -16.10 8.52 3.40
CA LEU A 428 -15.03 8.76 4.35
C LEU A 428 -13.70 9.13 3.65
N ASP A 429 -13.36 8.47 2.54
CA ASP A 429 -12.12 8.76 1.79
C ASP A 429 -12.21 10.13 1.09
N LEU A 430 -13.42 10.54 0.67
CA LEU A 430 -13.66 11.88 0.11
C LEU A 430 -13.53 13.00 1.16
N SER A 431 -13.87 12.71 2.42
CA SER A 431 -13.88 13.70 3.51
C SER A 431 -12.59 13.74 4.32
N ALA A 432 -11.93 12.60 4.50
CA ALA A 432 -10.71 12.44 5.29
C ALA A 432 -9.86 11.26 4.77
N PRO A 433 -9.10 11.45 3.67
CA PRO A 433 -8.29 10.38 3.10
C PRO A 433 -7.24 9.91 4.10
N SER A 434 -7.17 8.61 4.37
CA SER A 434 -6.17 8.04 5.28
C SER A 434 -5.70 6.67 4.85
N ASN A 435 -4.41 6.38 5.07
CA ASN A 435 -3.80 5.09 4.74
C ASN A 435 -4.40 3.93 5.54
N VAL A 436 -4.86 4.21 6.76
CA VAL A 436 -5.58 3.24 7.60
C VAL A 436 -6.94 2.92 7.00
N LEU A 437 -7.70 3.92 6.55
CA LEU A 437 -8.99 3.73 5.88
C LEU A 437 -8.82 2.93 4.58
N ARG A 438 -7.78 3.22 3.79
CA ARG A 438 -7.47 2.48 2.56
C ARG A 438 -7.09 1.01 2.85
N SER A 439 -6.30 0.76 3.89
CA SER A 439 -5.97 -0.61 4.31
C SER A 439 -7.19 -1.38 4.82
N LEU A 440 -8.06 -0.70 5.58
CA LEU A 440 -9.35 -1.25 6.02
C LEU A 440 -10.27 -1.57 4.84
N HIS A 441 -10.29 -0.69 3.84
CA HIS A 441 -11.04 -0.88 2.61
C HIS A 441 -10.56 -2.10 1.82
N ALA A 442 -9.25 -2.21 1.59
CA ALA A 442 -8.68 -3.37 0.92
C ALA A 442 -8.92 -4.67 1.70
N ALA A 443 -8.84 -4.65 3.04
CA ALA A 443 -9.18 -5.80 3.88
C ALA A 443 -10.67 -6.17 3.77
N ASN A 444 -11.56 -5.16 3.78
CA ASN A 444 -13.00 -5.34 3.60
C ASN A 444 -13.33 -5.98 2.25
N ILE A 445 -12.70 -5.50 1.17
CA ILE A 445 -12.84 -6.08 -0.18
C ILE A 445 -12.48 -7.57 -0.16
N GLN A 446 -11.34 -7.94 0.43
CA GLN A 446 -10.90 -9.35 0.49
C GLN A 446 -11.89 -10.24 1.26
N VAL A 447 -12.41 -9.75 2.38
CA VAL A 447 -13.39 -10.48 3.20
C VAL A 447 -14.71 -10.65 2.45
N CYS A 448 -15.25 -9.57 1.89
CA CYS A 448 -16.51 -9.61 1.16
C CYS A 448 -16.42 -10.48 -0.11
N MET A 449 -15.32 -10.38 -0.86
CA MET A 449 -15.07 -11.25 -2.02
C MET A 449 -15.07 -12.73 -1.64
N GLY A 450 -14.28 -13.10 -0.62
CA GLY A 450 -14.18 -14.49 -0.22
C GLY A 450 -15.49 -15.03 0.37
N LEU A 451 -16.26 -14.22 1.10
CA LEU A 451 -17.58 -14.59 1.58
C LEU A 451 -18.60 -14.77 0.44
N THR A 452 -18.59 -13.88 -0.55
CA THR A 452 -19.45 -14.00 -1.74
C THR A 452 -19.14 -15.29 -2.52
N GLY A 453 -17.87 -15.62 -2.72
CA GLY A 453 -17.46 -16.89 -3.32
C GLY A 453 -17.96 -18.10 -2.53
N LEU A 454 -17.68 -18.12 -1.22
CA LEU A 454 -18.09 -19.20 -0.32
C LEU A 454 -19.61 -19.45 -0.34
N PHE A 455 -20.42 -18.39 -0.30
CA PHE A 455 -21.88 -18.51 -0.32
C PHE A 455 -22.42 -18.94 -1.68
N ASN A 456 -21.79 -18.53 -2.78
CA ASN A 456 -22.13 -19.03 -4.12
C ASN A 456 -21.80 -20.53 -4.27
N LEU A 457 -20.68 -20.97 -3.70
CA LEU A 457 -20.34 -22.40 -3.61
C LEU A 457 -21.35 -23.16 -2.76
N PHE A 458 -21.73 -22.64 -1.58
CA PHE A 458 -22.76 -23.24 -0.73
C PHE A 458 -24.10 -23.36 -1.44
N LEU A 459 -24.48 -22.35 -2.22
CA LEU A 459 -25.70 -22.35 -3.01
C LEU A 459 -25.65 -23.45 -4.09
N ALA A 460 -24.52 -23.56 -4.80
CA ALA A 460 -24.31 -24.61 -5.82
C ALA A 460 -24.34 -26.02 -5.21
N MET A 461 -23.65 -26.21 -4.08
CA MET A 461 -23.63 -27.46 -3.32
C MET A 461 -25.01 -27.85 -2.80
N GLU A 462 -25.76 -26.91 -2.22
CA GLU A 462 -27.08 -27.20 -1.67
C GLU A 462 -28.06 -27.63 -2.76
N ARG A 463 -28.03 -26.96 -3.92
CA ARG A 463 -28.83 -27.36 -5.08
C ARG A 463 -28.47 -28.76 -5.56
N PHE A 464 -27.18 -29.09 -5.61
CA PHE A 464 -26.72 -30.43 -5.96
C PHE A 464 -27.20 -31.49 -4.94
N PHE A 465 -27.07 -31.21 -3.64
CA PHE A 465 -27.46 -32.14 -2.57
C PHE A 465 -28.97 -32.36 -2.50
N LEU A 466 -29.78 -31.32 -2.71
CA LEU A 466 -31.23 -31.41 -2.78
C LEU A 466 -31.68 -32.33 -3.91
N ILE A 467 -31.06 -32.21 -5.10
CA ILE A 467 -31.40 -33.06 -6.25
C ILE A 467 -30.95 -34.51 -6.03
N ARG A 468 -29.79 -34.73 -5.38
CA ARG A 468 -29.33 -36.06 -4.98
C ARG A 468 -30.02 -36.65 -3.75
N ARG A 469 -30.91 -35.89 -3.09
CA ARG A 469 -31.56 -36.28 -1.83
C ARG A 469 -30.57 -36.71 -0.73
N ILE A 470 -29.43 -36.03 -0.65
CA ILE A 470 -28.43 -36.28 0.39
C ILE A 470 -28.94 -35.72 1.71
N ALA A 471 -28.92 -36.53 2.77
CA ALA A 471 -29.36 -36.11 4.10
C ALA A 471 -28.46 -35.00 4.68
N ASP A 472 -29.09 -34.04 5.36
CA ASP A 472 -28.41 -32.85 5.91
C ASP A 472 -27.24 -33.17 6.85
N ARG A 473 -27.36 -34.25 7.63
CA ARG A 473 -26.29 -34.71 8.54
C ARG A 473 -25.01 -35.10 7.79
N VAL A 474 -25.15 -35.62 6.57
CA VAL A 474 -24.03 -36.03 5.73
C VAL A 474 -23.45 -34.82 5.01
N SER A 475 -24.30 -33.97 4.44
CA SER A 475 -23.86 -32.80 3.67
C SER A 475 -23.21 -31.72 4.53
N THR A 476 -23.63 -31.55 5.79
CA THR A 476 -23.10 -30.54 6.74
C THR A 476 -21.57 -30.56 6.86
N LYS A 477 -20.94 -31.75 6.76
CA LYS A 477 -19.47 -31.87 6.84
C LYS A 477 -18.74 -31.11 5.73
N TYR A 478 -19.31 -31.02 4.54
CA TYR A 478 -18.71 -30.30 3.42
C TYR A 478 -18.78 -28.78 3.64
N TYR A 479 -19.89 -28.26 4.18
CA TYR A 479 -20.00 -26.84 4.53
C TYR A 479 -18.96 -26.43 5.57
N VAL A 480 -18.76 -27.27 6.60
CA VAL A 480 -17.74 -27.04 7.64
C VAL A 480 -16.33 -27.06 7.03
N LEU A 481 -16.05 -27.98 6.11
CA LEU A 481 -14.75 -28.06 5.42
C LEU A 481 -14.44 -26.79 4.64
N PHE A 482 -15.35 -26.34 3.77
CA PHE A 482 -15.14 -25.13 2.97
C PHE A 482 -15.10 -23.86 3.82
N LEU A 483 -15.86 -23.81 4.92
CA LEU A 483 -15.75 -22.74 5.90
C LEU A 483 -14.36 -22.70 6.57
N ALA A 484 -13.81 -23.87 6.93
CA ALA A 484 -12.45 -23.95 7.50
C ALA A 484 -11.38 -23.51 6.49
N ILE A 485 -11.50 -23.93 5.22
CA ILE A 485 -10.60 -23.50 4.13
C ILE A 485 -10.65 -21.98 3.97
N PHE A 486 -11.85 -21.39 3.99
CA PHE A 486 -12.02 -19.94 3.93
C PHE A 486 -11.29 -19.23 5.07
N PHE A 487 -11.45 -19.67 6.33
CA PHE A 487 -10.77 -19.05 7.47
C PHE A 487 -9.24 -19.19 7.42
N ILE A 488 -8.74 -20.34 6.96
CA ILE A 488 -7.29 -20.58 6.77
C ILE A 488 -6.72 -19.62 5.72
N ALA A 489 -7.52 -19.22 4.73
CA ALA A 489 -7.10 -18.37 3.63
C ALA A 489 -7.25 -16.87 3.91
N ILE A 490 -8.36 -16.48 4.56
CA ILE A 490 -8.71 -15.07 4.74
C ILE A 490 -7.80 -14.38 5.76
N VAL A 491 -7.40 -15.09 6.82
CA VAL A 491 -6.56 -14.53 7.89
C VAL A 491 -5.18 -14.10 7.35
N PRO A 492 -4.42 -14.95 6.62
CA PRO A 492 -3.19 -14.53 5.96
C PRO A 492 -3.40 -13.43 4.91
N SER A 493 -4.52 -13.47 4.17
CA SER A 493 -4.82 -12.48 3.13
C SER A 493 -5.03 -11.09 3.72
N VAL A 494 -5.81 -10.98 4.80
CA VAL A 494 -6.01 -9.72 5.54
C VAL A 494 -4.69 -9.22 6.12
N TRP A 495 -3.88 -10.10 6.73
CA TRP A 495 -2.54 -9.73 7.20
C TRP A 495 -1.62 -9.22 6.08
N ALA A 496 -1.66 -9.84 4.90
CA ALA A 496 -0.86 -9.43 3.75
C ALA A 496 -1.26 -8.02 3.24
N VAL A 497 -2.54 -7.66 3.30
CA VAL A 497 -3.02 -6.31 2.98
C VAL A 497 -2.44 -5.28 3.94
N PHE A 498 -2.50 -5.51 5.25
CA PHE A 498 -1.97 -4.57 6.25
C PHE A 498 -0.45 -4.42 6.23
N THR A 499 0.27 -5.36 5.62
CA THR A 499 1.73 -5.34 5.51
C THR A 499 2.23 -4.93 4.11
N SER A 500 1.31 -4.68 3.17
CA SER A 500 1.62 -4.24 1.79
C SER A 500 1.97 -2.74 1.76
N PRO A 501 2.99 -2.32 0.97
CA PRO A 501 3.36 -0.92 0.84
C PRO A 501 2.40 -0.08 -0.01
N LEU A 502 1.49 -0.71 -0.77
CA LEU A 502 0.34 -0.03 -1.37
C LEU A 502 -0.95 -0.51 -0.68
N HIS A 503 -1.64 0.40 -0.02
CA HIS A 503 -2.84 0.16 0.78
C HIS A 503 -4.11 -0.13 -0.05
N LEU A 504 -3.97 -0.41 -1.35
CA LEU A 504 -5.09 -0.62 -2.29
C LEU A 504 -5.29 -2.10 -2.64
N ASN A 505 -4.25 -2.95 -2.52
CA ASN A 505 -4.32 -4.39 -2.80
C ASN A 505 -3.10 -5.14 -2.22
N ILE A 506 -3.11 -6.48 -2.26
CA ILE A 506 -1.92 -7.29 -1.91
C ILE A 506 -0.88 -7.10 -3.02
N ILE A 507 0.09 -6.21 -2.81
CA ILE A 507 1.28 -6.12 -3.67
C ILE A 507 2.41 -6.84 -2.95
N ALA A 508 2.76 -8.01 -3.47
CA ALA A 508 3.81 -8.82 -2.88
C ALA A 508 5.19 -8.16 -3.02
N THR A 509 5.68 -7.58 -1.93
CA THR A 509 7.04 -7.03 -1.84
C THR A 509 8.02 -7.96 -1.13
N GLY A 510 7.50 -9.00 -0.47
CA GLY A 510 8.28 -10.08 0.12
C GLY A 510 7.80 -11.47 -0.30
N ALA A 511 8.68 -12.47 -0.15
CA ALA A 511 8.40 -13.85 -0.55
C ALA A 511 7.19 -14.48 0.17
N VAL A 512 6.90 -14.06 1.41
CA VAL A 512 5.73 -14.55 2.16
C VAL A 512 4.43 -13.95 1.59
N GLN A 513 4.42 -12.65 1.29
CA GLN A 513 3.27 -11.98 0.66
C GLN A 513 2.99 -12.55 -0.73
N ALA A 514 4.03 -12.85 -1.52
CA ALA A 514 3.88 -13.50 -2.83
C ALA A 514 3.21 -14.87 -2.73
N ARG A 515 3.56 -15.66 -1.71
CA ARG A 515 2.93 -16.97 -1.45
C ARG A 515 1.48 -16.84 -0.99
N VAL A 516 1.18 -15.87 -0.13
CA VAL A 516 -0.20 -15.58 0.29
C VAL A 516 -1.04 -15.17 -0.91
N GLN A 517 -0.56 -14.24 -1.74
CA GLN A 517 -1.25 -13.81 -2.95
C GLN A 517 -1.50 -14.99 -3.91
N SER A 518 -0.49 -15.84 -4.14
CA SER A 518 -0.63 -17.03 -4.99
C SER A 518 -1.67 -18.02 -4.44
N LEU A 519 -1.70 -18.20 -3.12
CA LEU A 519 -2.69 -19.05 -2.46
C LEU A 519 -4.11 -18.47 -2.57
N SER A 520 -4.27 -17.16 -2.41
CA SER A 520 -5.57 -16.48 -2.55
C SER A 520 -6.10 -16.60 -3.98
N VAL A 521 -5.24 -16.41 -4.99
CA VAL A 521 -5.60 -16.63 -6.41
C VAL A 521 -6.01 -18.08 -6.66
N LEU A 522 -5.22 -19.04 -6.17
CA LEU A 522 -5.53 -20.46 -6.32
C LEU A 522 -6.89 -20.81 -5.73
N LEU A 523 -7.21 -20.30 -4.54
CA LEU A 523 -8.47 -20.58 -3.88
C LEU A 523 -9.67 -19.97 -4.61
N LEU A 524 -9.54 -18.74 -5.13
CA LEU A 524 -10.58 -18.14 -5.97
C LEU A 524 -10.84 -18.95 -7.24
N VAL A 525 -9.77 -19.45 -7.88
CA VAL A 525 -9.89 -20.33 -9.06
C VAL A 525 -10.58 -21.65 -8.70
N VAL A 526 -10.19 -22.28 -7.59
CA VAL A 526 -10.81 -23.52 -7.09
C VAL A 526 -12.29 -23.31 -6.79
N ASP A 527 -12.66 -22.16 -6.21
CA ASP A 527 -14.04 -21.81 -5.90
C ASP A 527 -14.90 -21.69 -7.17
N ILE A 528 -14.42 -20.95 -8.17
CA ILE A 528 -15.08 -20.82 -9.48
C ILE A 528 -15.24 -22.19 -10.15
N ILE A 529 -14.20 -23.02 -10.15
CA ILE A 529 -14.26 -24.38 -10.70
C ILE A 529 -15.28 -25.23 -9.92
N GLY A 530 -15.30 -25.14 -8.59
CA GLY A 530 -16.27 -25.83 -7.74
C GLY A 530 -17.71 -25.47 -8.09
N VAL A 531 -18.01 -24.18 -8.21
CA VAL A 531 -19.32 -23.67 -8.63
C VAL A 531 -19.72 -24.24 -10.00
N ILE A 532 -18.81 -24.18 -10.98
CA ILE A 532 -19.04 -24.73 -12.34
C ILE A 532 -19.35 -26.23 -12.26
N VAL A 533 -18.53 -27.00 -11.54
CA VAL A 533 -18.69 -28.45 -11.41
C VAL A 533 -20.01 -28.81 -10.75
N PHE A 534 -20.38 -28.14 -9.65
CA PHE A 534 -21.64 -28.42 -8.96
C PHE A 534 -22.86 -28.04 -9.80
N TYR A 535 -22.89 -26.88 -10.46
CA TYR A 535 -24.01 -26.52 -11.32
C TYR A 535 -24.11 -27.43 -12.55
N THR A 536 -22.98 -27.78 -13.18
CA THR A 536 -22.95 -28.72 -14.31
C THR A 536 -23.45 -30.10 -13.88
N SER A 537 -23.01 -30.59 -12.72
CA SER A 537 -23.44 -31.87 -12.16
C SER A 537 -24.93 -31.86 -11.81
N THR A 538 -25.40 -30.76 -11.22
CA THR A 538 -26.81 -30.52 -10.89
C THR A 538 -27.66 -30.55 -12.16
N TYR A 539 -27.20 -29.92 -13.24
CA TYR A 539 -27.85 -29.95 -14.54
C TYR A 539 -27.93 -31.37 -15.13
N ILE A 540 -26.80 -32.09 -15.19
CA ILE A 540 -26.75 -33.46 -15.72
C ILE A 540 -27.70 -34.38 -14.93
N LEU A 541 -27.71 -34.27 -13.59
CA LEU A 541 -28.60 -35.06 -12.74
C LEU A 541 -30.07 -34.70 -12.93
N SER A 542 -30.38 -33.41 -13.04
CA SER A 542 -31.74 -32.94 -13.30
C SER A 542 -32.26 -33.48 -14.63
N LEU A 543 -31.44 -33.46 -15.68
CA LEU A 543 -31.79 -34.05 -16.97
C LEU A 543 -32.06 -35.56 -16.88
N LYS A 544 -31.23 -36.30 -16.13
CA LYS A 544 -31.44 -37.74 -15.93
C LYS A 544 -32.76 -38.01 -15.21
N LEU A 545 -33.03 -37.28 -14.12
CA LEU A 545 -34.24 -37.45 -13.34
C LEU A 545 -35.50 -37.10 -14.16
N ILE A 546 -35.47 -36.02 -14.95
CA ILE A 546 -36.59 -35.64 -15.82
C ILE A 546 -36.79 -36.69 -16.92
N ARG A 547 -35.72 -37.22 -17.52
CA ARG A 547 -35.79 -38.32 -18.50
C ARG A 547 -36.44 -39.58 -17.92
N GLU A 548 -36.09 -39.93 -16.68
CA GLU A 548 -36.61 -41.11 -15.98
C GLU A 548 -38.08 -40.95 -15.57
N ILE A 549 -38.48 -39.77 -15.08
CA ILE A 549 -39.89 -39.48 -14.75
C ILE A 549 -40.75 -39.46 -16.03
N THR A 550 -40.18 -39.03 -17.16
CA THR A 550 -40.94 -38.77 -18.39
C THR A 550 -40.94 -39.94 -19.38
N SER A 551 -40.09 -40.96 -19.20
CA SER A 551 -40.08 -42.15 -20.07
C SER A 551 -41.40 -42.94 -20.07
N ASN A 552 -42.34 -42.61 -19.18
CA ASN A 552 -43.67 -43.23 -19.06
C ASN A 552 -44.84 -42.32 -19.49
N ILE A 553 -44.61 -41.22 -20.22
CA ILE A 553 -45.61 -40.15 -20.44
C ILE A 553 -45.91 -39.89 -21.94
N SER A 554 -47.17 -39.55 -22.29
CA SER A 554 -47.69 -39.32 -23.65
C SER A 554 -47.08 -38.11 -24.40
N PRO A 555 -47.19 -38.05 -25.75
CA PRO A 555 -46.53 -37.04 -26.61
C PRO A 555 -46.88 -35.57 -26.33
N GLU A 556 -48.07 -35.26 -25.81
CA GLU A 556 -48.47 -33.89 -25.45
C GLU A 556 -47.68 -33.35 -24.23
N LYS A 557 -47.28 -34.23 -23.32
CA LYS A 557 -46.48 -33.88 -22.14
C LYS A 557 -44.98 -33.84 -22.43
N GLU A 558 -44.54 -34.34 -23.59
CA GLU A 558 -43.14 -34.21 -24.08
C GLU A 558 -42.78 -32.74 -24.35
N ARG A 559 -43.72 -31.91 -24.81
CA ARG A 559 -43.50 -30.46 -24.94
C ARG A 559 -43.34 -29.78 -23.58
N ALA A 560 -44.14 -30.16 -22.59
CA ALA A 560 -44.04 -29.64 -21.23
C ALA A 560 -42.72 -30.05 -20.56
N ARG A 561 -42.24 -31.28 -20.83
CA ARG A 561 -40.91 -31.77 -20.46
C ARG A 561 -39.78 -30.92 -21.05
N ILE A 562 -39.78 -30.68 -22.36
CA ILE A 562 -38.76 -29.85 -23.02
C ILE A 562 -38.78 -28.42 -22.46
N MET A 563 -39.95 -27.86 -22.14
CA MET A 563 -40.05 -26.55 -21.51
C MET A 563 -39.51 -26.54 -20.07
N ALA A 564 -39.80 -27.57 -19.27
CA ALA A 564 -39.27 -27.70 -17.91
C ALA A 564 -37.75 -27.93 -17.90
N GLU A 565 -37.23 -28.79 -18.77
CA GLU A 565 -35.79 -29.02 -18.97
C GLU A 565 -35.07 -27.73 -19.38
N ARG A 566 -35.63 -26.99 -20.35
CA ARG A 566 -35.09 -25.68 -20.77
C ARG A 566 -35.13 -24.65 -19.66
N ARG A 567 -36.18 -24.61 -18.84
CA ARG A 567 -36.31 -23.64 -17.75
C ARG A 567 -35.31 -23.91 -16.63
N VAL A 568 -35.11 -25.17 -16.24
CA VAL A 568 -34.10 -25.56 -15.24
C VAL A 568 -32.68 -25.30 -15.77
N LEU A 569 -32.42 -25.67 -17.03
CA LEU A 569 -31.15 -25.41 -17.71
C LEU A 569 -30.82 -23.91 -17.78
N PHE A 570 -31.78 -23.11 -18.23
CA PHE A 570 -31.65 -21.66 -18.30
C PHE A 570 -31.40 -21.07 -16.90
N SER A 571 -32.08 -21.57 -15.87
CA SER A 571 -31.91 -21.09 -14.50
C SER A 571 -30.53 -21.36 -13.92
N CYS A 572 -29.98 -22.56 -14.17
CA CYS A 572 -28.65 -22.92 -13.70
C CYS A 572 -27.56 -22.19 -14.48
N ILE A 573 -27.66 -22.10 -15.82
CA ILE A 573 -26.68 -21.40 -16.66
C ILE A 573 -26.66 -19.90 -16.36
N VAL A 574 -27.82 -19.26 -16.20
CA VAL A 574 -27.88 -17.81 -15.96
C VAL A 574 -27.29 -17.47 -14.58
N MET A 575 -27.59 -18.25 -13.54
CA MET A 575 -27.01 -18.03 -12.21
C MET A 575 -25.51 -18.34 -12.14
N SER A 576 -25.05 -19.44 -12.74
CA SER A 576 -23.61 -19.73 -12.74
C SER A 576 -22.84 -18.77 -13.65
N GLY A 577 -23.42 -18.42 -14.79
CA GLY A 577 -22.84 -17.53 -15.79
C GLY A 577 -22.70 -16.10 -15.28
N SER A 578 -23.66 -15.59 -14.52
CA SER A 578 -23.55 -14.26 -13.90
C SER A 578 -22.39 -14.20 -12.91
N PHE A 579 -22.33 -15.15 -11.97
CA PHE A 579 -21.24 -15.20 -10.99
C PHE A 579 -19.86 -15.32 -11.66
N ILE A 580 -19.72 -16.19 -12.66
CA ILE A 580 -18.44 -16.38 -13.38
C ILE A 580 -18.03 -15.11 -14.12
N ALA A 581 -18.97 -14.48 -14.85
CA ALA A 581 -18.71 -13.26 -15.60
C ALA A 581 -18.20 -12.13 -14.70
N PHE A 582 -18.70 -12.05 -13.46
CA PHE A 582 -18.29 -11.04 -12.49
C PHE A 582 -17.10 -11.46 -11.62
N SER A 583 -16.77 -12.75 -11.53
CA SER A 583 -15.64 -13.26 -10.71
C SER A 583 -14.32 -13.35 -11.48
N ILE A 584 -14.34 -13.60 -12.80
CA ILE A 584 -13.11 -13.71 -13.62
C ILE A 584 -12.27 -12.42 -13.58
N PRO A 585 -12.84 -11.22 -13.77
CA PRO A 585 -12.07 -9.99 -13.69
C PRO A 585 -11.39 -9.83 -12.32
N VAL A 586 -12.05 -10.23 -11.24
CA VAL A 586 -11.49 -10.20 -9.87
C VAL A 586 -10.25 -11.07 -9.75
N VAL A 587 -10.30 -12.30 -10.26
CA VAL A 587 -9.14 -13.19 -10.25
C VAL A 587 -7.97 -12.58 -11.01
N ILE A 588 -8.24 -11.95 -12.16
CA ILE A 588 -7.22 -11.26 -12.96
C ILE A 588 -6.60 -10.10 -12.17
N ASN A 589 -7.41 -9.31 -11.46
CA ASN A 589 -6.92 -8.19 -10.65
C ASN A 589 -6.02 -8.64 -9.49
N VAL A 590 -6.43 -9.68 -8.76
CA VAL A 590 -5.65 -10.22 -7.65
C VAL A 590 -4.36 -10.88 -8.14
N ALA A 591 -4.39 -11.51 -9.32
CA ALA A 591 -3.21 -12.13 -9.93
C ALA A 591 -2.24 -11.11 -10.55
N PHE A 592 -2.76 -10.03 -11.14
CA PHE A 592 -2.00 -9.00 -11.84
C PHE A 592 -2.48 -7.60 -11.41
N PRO A 593 -2.04 -7.12 -10.23
CA PRO A 593 -2.39 -5.78 -9.76
C PRO A 593 -1.89 -4.74 -10.76
N SER A 594 -2.78 -3.87 -11.23
CA SER A 594 -2.47 -2.77 -12.16
C SER A 594 -3.19 -1.49 -11.74
N ASP A 595 -2.74 -0.34 -12.23
CA ASP A 595 -3.38 0.95 -11.96
C ASP A 595 -4.80 1.05 -12.53
N ALA A 596 -5.18 0.14 -13.42
CA ALA A 596 -6.54 -0.05 -13.92
C ALA A 596 -7.45 -0.88 -12.97
N ALA A 597 -7.00 -1.18 -11.76
CA ALA A 597 -7.70 -2.04 -10.80
C ALA A 597 -9.15 -1.59 -10.51
N TRP A 598 -9.42 -0.29 -10.54
CA TRP A 598 -10.74 0.31 -10.34
C TRP A 598 -11.76 -0.07 -11.45
N ALA A 599 -11.30 -0.22 -12.70
CA ALA A 599 -12.15 -0.62 -13.82
C ALA A 599 -12.60 -2.08 -13.70
N ILE A 600 -11.78 -2.90 -13.04
CA ILE A 600 -12.05 -4.31 -12.79
C ILE A 600 -13.03 -4.50 -11.60
N SER A 601 -12.92 -3.70 -10.54
CA SER A 601 -13.88 -3.68 -9.43
C SER A 601 -15.32 -3.39 -9.88
N GLY A 602 -15.48 -2.65 -11.00
CA GLY A 602 -16.77 -2.35 -11.61
C GLY A 602 -17.63 -3.52 -12.04
N THR A 603 -17.00 -4.66 -12.33
CA THR A 603 -17.73 -5.87 -12.72
C THR A 603 -18.47 -6.49 -11.53
N ILE A 604 -17.94 -6.38 -10.31
CA ILE A 604 -18.59 -6.89 -9.08
C ILE A 604 -19.80 -6.05 -8.69
N VAL A 605 -19.75 -4.74 -8.95
CA VAL A 605 -20.84 -3.80 -8.62
C VAL A 605 -22.15 -4.20 -9.30
N LEU A 606 -22.07 -4.80 -10.49
CA LEU A 606 -23.24 -5.31 -11.19
C LEU A 606 -23.81 -6.59 -10.52
N ASP A 607 -22.98 -7.44 -9.93
CA ASP A 607 -23.44 -8.64 -9.21
C ASP A 607 -24.24 -8.28 -7.95
N ASN A 608 -23.91 -7.18 -7.26
CA ASN A 608 -24.69 -6.62 -6.14
C ASN A 608 -26.15 -6.30 -6.50
N VAL A 609 -26.47 -6.12 -7.79
CA VAL A 609 -27.83 -5.88 -8.28
C VAL A 609 -28.39 -7.13 -8.95
N ILE A 610 -27.59 -7.78 -9.78
CA ILE A 610 -28.00 -8.92 -10.60
C ILE A 610 -28.29 -10.15 -9.73
N ALA A 611 -27.43 -10.50 -8.77
CA ALA A 611 -27.65 -11.68 -7.95
C ALA A 611 -28.96 -11.61 -7.13
N PRO A 612 -29.28 -10.50 -6.43
CA PRO A 612 -30.59 -10.34 -5.78
C PRO A 612 -31.78 -10.36 -6.75
N ALA A 613 -31.65 -9.77 -7.94
CA ALA A 613 -32.69 -9.81 -8.95
C ALA A 613 -32.93 -11.25 -9.48
N LEU A 614 -31.86 -12.02 -9.69
CA LEU A 614 -31.95 -13.43 -10.08
C LEU A 614 -32.57 -14.28 -8.96
N ILE A 615 -32.30 -13.98 -7.69
CA ILE A 615 -32.97 -14.65 -6.56
C ILE A 615 -34.49 -14.44 -6.64
N LEU A 616 -34.96 -13.20 -6.84
CA LEU A 616 -36.39 -12.92 -7.01
C LEU A 616 -36.99 -13.59 -8.25
N TYR A 617 -36.22 -13.68 -9.34
CA TYR A 617 -36.67 -14.32 -10.56
C TYR A 617 -36.85 -15.84 -10.38
N PHE A 618 -35.87 -16.52 -9.77
CA PHE A 618 -35.84 -17.98 -9.64
C PHE A 618 -36.49 -18.53 -8.36
N MET A 619 -36.70 -17.72 -7.32
CA MET A 619 -37.27 -18.17 -6.03
C MET A 619 -38.64 -17.53 -5.77
N PRO A 620 -39.74 -18.13 -6.26
CA PRO A 620 -41.07 -17.53 -6.22
C PRO A 620 -41.59 -17.30 -4.80
N MET A 621 -41.29 -18.18 -3.84
CA MET A 621 -41.66 -18.01 -2.43
C MET A 621 -41.05 -16.74 -1.81
N ILE A 622 -39.78 -16.47 -2.12
CA ILE A 622 -39.09 -15.26 -1.67
C ILE A 622 -39.67 -14.03 -2.37
N ARG A 623 -39.94 -14.13 -3.67
CA ARG A 623 -40.57 -13.06 -4.45
C ARG A 623 -41.95 -12.69 -3.93
N GLU A 624 -42.80 -13.66 -3.61
CA GLU A 624 -44.14 -13.41 -3.07
C GLU A 624 -44.08 -12.73 -1.70
N ALA A 625 -43.20 -13.21 -0.81
CA ALA A 625 -42.96 -12.59 0.49
C ALA A 625 -42.50 -11.12 0.37
N TRP A 626 -41.57 -10.85 -0.55
CA TRP A 626 -41.09 -9.50 -0.84
C TRP A 626 -42.17 -8.61 -1.46
N MET A 627 -42.88 -9.10 -2.49
CA MET A 627 -43.98 -8.36 -3.15
C MET A 627 -45.11 -8.01 -2.17
N ASN A 628 -45.49 -8.93 -1.29
CA ASN A 628 -46.50 -8.68 -0.25
C ASN A 628 -46.10 -7.51 0.67
N ARG A 629 -44.80 -7.30 0.90
CA ARG A 629 -44.30 -6.17 1.71
C ARG A 629 -44.22 -4.89 0.92
N VAL A 630 -43.69 -4.93 -0.30
CA VAL A 630 -43.60 -3.76 -1.19
C VAL A 630 -45.00 -3.17 -1.43
N VAL A 631 -45.98 -4.01 -1.75
CA VAL A 631 -47.38 -3.58 -1.95
C VAL A 631 -47.96 -2.96 -0.67
N ARG A 632 -47.75 -3.57 0.50
CA ARG A 632 -48.20 -2.99 1.78
C ARG A 632 -47.55 -1.64 2.09
N ALA A 633 -46.27 -1.47 1.79
CA ALA A 633 -45.55 -0.22 1.98
C ALA A 633 -46.07 0.88 1.03
N LEU A 634 -46.33 0.55 -0.24
CA LEU A 634 -46.89 1.47 -1.23
C LEU A 634 -48.31 1.92 -0.85
N VAL A 635 -49.14 1.00 -0.37
CA VAL A 635 -50.50 1.31 0.12
C VAL A 635 -50.45 2.22 1.35
N MET A 636 -49.58 1.93 2.33
CA MET A 636 -49.41 2.81 3.50
C MET A 636 -48.88 4.19 3.13
N GLY A 637 -47.95 4.28 2.17
CA GLY A 637 -47.44 5.55 1.65
C GLY A 637 -48.50 6.37 0.92
N ALA A 638 -49.33 5.73 0.09
CA ALA A 638 -50.46 6.38 -0.58
C ALA A 638 -51.51 6.88 0.43
N CYS A 639 -51.84 6.10 1.46
CA CYS A 639 -52.73 6.54 2.54
C CYS A 639 -52.14 7.68 3.38
N TRP A 640 -50.83 7.68 3.63
CA TRP A 640 -50.14 8.78 4.31
C TRP A 640 -50.13 10.06 3.47
N TRP A 641 -49.82 9.96 2.18
CA TRP A 641 -49.86 11.09 1.25
C TRP A 641 -51.28 11.65 1.10
N GLY A 642 -52.29 10.78 1.01
CA GLY A 642 -53.70 11.17 0.99
C GLY A 642 -54.11 11.95 2.24
N ARG A 643 -53.74 11.47 3.44
CA ARG A 643 -53.99 12.19 4.70
C ARG A 643 -53.28 13.54 4.76
N ARG A 644 -52.04 13.63 4.28
CA ARG A 644 -51.27 14.88 4.29
C ARG A 644 -51.82 15.91 3.30
N LYS A 645 -52.34 15.44 2.15
CA LYS A 645 -53.04 16.30 1.19
C LYS A 645 -54.35 16.81 1.78
N GLN A 646 -55.13 15.93 2.41
CA GLN A 646 -56.38 16.29 3.08
C GLN A 646 -56.16 17.32 4.19
N GLN A 647 -55.09 17.16 4.98
CA GLN A 647 -54.72 18.10 6.03
C GLN A 647 -54.18 19.44 5.49
N ALA A 648 -53.49 19.43 4.35
CA ALA A 648 -53.04 20.65 3.67
C ALA A 648 -54.17 21.38 2.92
N ASP A 649 -55.23 20.66 2.55
CA ASP A 649 -56.46 21.24 1.99
C ASP A 649 -57.33 21.82 3.14
N GLU A 650 -57.43 21.14 4.29
CA GLU A 650 -58.06 21.66 5.53
C GLU A 650 -57.36 22.92 6.07
N ASP A 651 -56.02 22.94 6.16
CA ASP A 651 -55.27 24.13 6.58
C ASP A 651 -55.46 25.34 5.63
N LYS A 652 -55.75 25.08 4.34
CA LYS A 652 -56.05 26.13 3.36
C LYS A 652 -57.49 26.62 3.46
N ASP A 653 -58.42 25.74 3.76
CA ASP A 653 -59.81 26.10 4.01
C ASP A 653 -59.93 26.90 5.32
N ASP A 654 -59.16 26.59 6.36
CA ASP A 654 -59.04 27.38 7.59
C ASP A 654 -58.37 28.76 7.35
N GLU A 655 -57.38 28.85 6.44
CA GLU A 655 -56.78 30.13 6.03
C GLU A 655 -57.75 30.98 5.18
N TYR A 656 -58.65 30.33 4.43
CA TYR A 656 -59.71 31.00 3.66
C TYR A 656 -60.89 31.44 4.55
N GLU A 657 -61.36 30.61 5.49
CA GLU A 657 -62.41 30.98 6.44
C GLU A 657 -61.96 32.07 7.42
N GLY A 658 -60.70 32.03 7.88
CA GLY A 658 -60.11 33.07 8.74
C GLY A 658 -60.02 34.47 8.10
N ARG A 659 -60.14 34.57 6.77
CA ARG A 659 -60.22 35.86 6.04
C ARG A 659 -61.65 36.36 5.79
N TYR A 660 -62.67 35.52 5.98
CA TYR A 660 -64.07 35.89 5.70
C TYR A 660 -64.96 36.02 6.94
N THR A 661 -64.52 35.61 8.14
CA THR A 661 -65.26 35.86 9.41
C THR A 661 -64.99 37.24 10.02
N ALA A 662 -65.00 38.28 9.17
CA ALA A 662 -65.14 39.68 9.57
C ALA A 662 -66.29 40.31 8.78
N GLY A 663 -67.50 39.76 8.95
CA GLY A 663 -68.72 40.37 8.39
C GLY A 663 -69.89 39.40 8.23
N SER A 664 -70.98 39.75 8.90
CA SER A 664 -72.39 39.34 8.70
C SER A 664 -72.84 37.91 9.01
N GLU A 665 -73.81 37.87 9.92
CA GLU A 665 -74.89 36.88 10.07
C GLU A 665 -75.56 36.57 8.72
N ASP A 666 -75.86 35.29 8.43
CA ASP A 666 -77.21 34.69 8.50
C ASP A 666 -77.35 33.41 7.64
N SER A 667 -78.11 32.45 8.16
CA SER A 667 -78.89 31.42 7.44
C SER A 667 -78.26 30.16 6.78
N THR A 668 -78.87 29.03 7.19
CA THR A 668 -79.24 27.81 6.45
C THR A 668 -78.26 26.65 6.20
N SER A 669 -78.58 25.56 6.90
CA SER A 669 -78.17 24.16 6.76
C SER A 669 -78.46 23.55 5.38
N VAL A 670 -77.49 22.82 4.81
CA VAL A 670 -77.69 21.82 3.75
C VAL A 670 -76.78 20.61 3.99
N GLU A 671 -77.38 19.46 4.29
CA GLU A 671 -76.73 18.15 4.26
C GLU A 671 -76.38 17.77 2.81
N LEU A 672 -75.13 17.38 2.56
CA LEU A 672 -74.71 16.73 1.30
C LEU A 672 -73.95 15.44 1.62
N VAL A 673 -74.67 14.33 1.42
CA VAL A 673 -74.20 12.96 1.46
C VAL A 673 -73.23 12.70 0.29
N ALA A 674 -72.01 12.27 0.59
CA ALA A 674 -71.04 11.81 -0.43
C ALA A 674 -71.17 10.29 -0.68
N PRO A 675 -70.99 9.82 -1.94
CA PRO A 675 -71.33 8.46 -2.34
C PRO A 675 -70.24 7.43 -1.96
N GLN A 676 -70.64 6.29 -1.40
CA GLN A 676 -69.77 5.12 -1.28
C GLN A 676 -69.70 4.38 -2.62
N VAL A 677 -68.49 4.25 -3.17
CA VAL A 677 -68.20 3.34 -4.30
C VAL A 677 -67.51 2.09 -3.74
N PRO A 678 -68.05 0.88 -3.91
CA PRO A 678 -67.39 -0.35 -3.48
C PRO A 678 -66.48 -0.87 -4.60
N PHE A 679 -65.18 -1.00 -4.34
CA PHE A 679 -64.28 -1.74 -5.23
C PHE A 679 -64.19 -3.20 -4.77
N THR A 680 -64.77 -4.06 -5.60
CA THR A 680 -64.75 -5.53 -5.48
C THR A 680 -63.34 -6.07 -5.68
N VAL A 681 -62.78 -6.71 -4.64
CA VAL A 681 -61.53 -7.47 -4.72
C VAL A 681 -61.84 -8.84 -5.33
N ILE A 682 -61.39 -9.07 -6.56
CA ILE A 682 -61.43 -10.41 -7.19
C ILE A 682 -60.32 -11.26 -6.57
N ARG A 683 -60.73 -12.25 -5.76
CA ARG A 683 -59.88 -13.29 -5.20
C ARG A 683 -59.68 -14.36 -6.28
N VAL A 684 -58.49 -14.44 -6.88
CA VAL A 684 -58.11 -15.59 -7.70
C VAL A 684 -57.62 -16.68 -6.74
N THR A 685 -58.48 -17.65 -6.46
CA THR A 685 -58.11 -18.89 -5.75
C THR A 685 -57.37 -19.84 -6.68
N GLN A 686 -56.32 -20.47 -6.15
CA GLN A 686 -55.58 -21.57 -6.80
C GLN A 686 -56.53 -22.67 -7.31
N GLY A 687 -56.30 -23.10 -8.54
CA GLY A 687 -56.86 -24.30 -9.14
C GLY A 687 -56.65 -24.33 -10.65
N GLY A 688 -55.67 -25.12 -11.12
CA GLY A 688 -55.38 -25.38 -12.54
C GLY A 688 -53.94 -25.16 -12.92
#